data_AF-A0A2S2C4R4-F1
#
_entry.id   AF-A0A2S2C4R4-F1
#
_cell.length_a   1.000
_cell.length_b   1.000
_cell.length_c   1.000
_cell.angle_alpha   90.00
_cell.angle_beta   90.00
_cell.angle_gamma   90.00
#
_symmetry.space_group_name_H-M   'P 1'
#
loop_
_entity.id
_entity.type
_entity.pdbx_description
1 polymer ?
#
loop_
_entity_poly.entity_id
_entity_poly.type
_entity_poly.pdbx_seq_one_letter_code
_entity_poly.pdbx_strand_id
1 'polypeptide(L)'
;MPPSRRSFEELEISVLEAGDYMWLSARSPQGSVFAVKRPLPEWKLPREVTGRPVDEPGEWLTDAVRHARPDAGPEALEVGKVLTDLVFGVPEIVTLLQQTRGTAGTAGNQLLIRILAAPNRIAAWPWELLLDPQRPDRFLSMARDVHVVRSGRSRTYPIRQAPIDPPLNLLLVMSSPLRSGPDESEAPFDLYAEKRSLLTELQPMVDRGLLRVVVEDRPSVERLRTRMGMQRRGFHLFHYLGHANPHGLKLERRNGRGTLLRSQEFALLLQQLPDLRLAVFAGCETARAPGVSAADETWPGQLSSADYCVRDACPMVIGMQAVLPFGTERLFTRFFYQGLTAGQSVAEALRLARLAINGDENSGDPLLNWAVPCLFVGGSDPGAVIDPDAKARPRPAPRKVSRHLGVRQGELRFISRLTELREAVDVLSGNTSARLLQVVGMPATGKTSLLDRVLEELDPDIAQLFISAKRLLAEPEPVRELACLVKELIDGKGLRAVPAGRFSADDWWERLIGDLGAVPAAIVIDDADLLAADSAGASDLVNALVTLTGRRGRARLAVATTTDLDQLTQSLRPSEVRTIRLEALSWPEVWQWIRRNLPTLTRFSETELSKLYGELRHLELWEQLADLVGQSNSFDSDDLPALVKQVAVPPGKVPAAAAIGSDFFGTSAELESDMERLCPATPVKRPLQLAVAGPFTARRRQEVAVALTQCAINHGVPGRVVAGETGVDESALAELLSHELAFTDGAPSEREVCLWLEEAGRAGADIIVLDYGNAEPTDTQNTIIADLVREGRLVIASGDHSDEPSFPAWSTDALAIGAVEDDGSLTHETPYFSREGKPDIYAPRTISGTTCEQIVEEPEMEGTTFAALYVAAAAMLVWATDRNLTASEVRALLLDTAVPIPAGRGESAKRLDMEAALDRARRRLIVGALGSEALELGQLLAETPIRPELAVPILDALVAEGGAVRKVVRNGVEQFERSDSAVTPKYE
;
A
#
# COMPACT_ATOMS: atom_id res chain seq x y z
N MET A 1 -12.17 20.09 -52.11
CA MET A 1 -12.06 20.04 -50.65
C MET A 1 -12.72 21.28 -50.09
N PRO A 2 -13.72 21.18 -49.20
CA PRO A 2 -14.13 22.34 -48.42
C PRO A 2 -12.95 22.75 -47.52
N PRO A 3 -12.73 24.06 -47.26
CA PRO A 3 -11.73 24.49 -46.30
C PRO A 3 -12.06 23.88 -44.94
N SER A 4 -11.05 23.31 -44.27
CA SER A 4 -11.19 22.80 -42.90
C SER A 4 -11.70 23.96 -42.03
N ARG A 5 -12.90 23.84 -41.46
CA ARG A 5 -13.35 24.79 -40.44
C ARG A 5 -12.31 24.76 -39.31
N ARG A 6 -11.62 25.88 -39.08
CA ARG A 6 -10.76 26.03 -37.89
C ARG A 6 -11.66 25.96 -36.66
N SER A 7 -11.34 25.08 -35.72
CA SER A 7 -12.11 24.93 -34.48
C SER A 7 -11.82 26.05 -33.47
N PHE A 8 -10.69 26.76 -33.64
CA PHE A 8 -10.23 27.80 -32.73
C PHE A 8 -9.75 29.05 -33.47
N GLU A 9 -9.95 30.20 -32.85
CA GLU A 9 -9.13 31.39 -33.09
C GLU A 9 -7.96 31.41 -32.09
N GLU A 10 -6.77 31.78 -32.54
CA GLU A 10 -5.55 31.62 -31.73
C GLU A 10 -4.97 32.95 -31.26
N LEU A 11 -4.55 32.97 -29.99
CA LEU A 11 -3.69 34.01 -29.41
C LEU A 11 -2.45 33.35 -28.81
N GLU A 12 -1.30 33.55 -29.43
CA GLU A 12 -0.01 33.10 -28.92
C GLU A 12 0.58 34.17 -28.01
N ILE A 13 1.05 33.78 -26.83
CA ILE A 13 1.72 34.64 -25.86
C ILE A 13 3.08 34.02 -25.54
N SER A 14 4.15 34.76 -25.79
CA SER A 14 5.51 34.38 -25.45
C SER A 14 5.97 35.15 -24.23
N VAL A 15 6.46 34.43 -23.22
CA VAL A 15 6.97 34.95 -21.96
C VAL A 15 8.42 34.48 -21.81
N LEU A 16 9.37 35.40 -21.96
CA LEU A 16 10.79 35.08 -21.89
C LEU A 16 11.46 35.89 -20.79
N GLU A 17 12.11 35.21 -19.86
CA GLU A 17 13.03 35.88 -18.95
C GLU A 17 14.40 36.07 -19.61
N ALA A 18 14.92 37.30 -19.54
CA ALA A 18 16.30 37.59 -19.98
C ALA A 18 16.87 38.77 -19.19
N GLY A 19 17.95 38.51 -18.43
CA GLY A 19 18.48 39.46 -17.45
C GLY A 19 17.50 39.65 -16.28
N ASP A 20 17.37 40.87 -15.78
CA ASP A 20 16.47 41.20 -14.65
C ASP A 20 15.02 41.50 -15.07
N TYR A 21 14.60 41.02 -16.26
CA TYR A 21 13.33 41.40 -16.87
C TYR A 21 12.63 40.24 -17.56
N MET A 22 11.30 40.36 -17.60
CA MET A 22 10.41 39.55 -18.41
C MET A 22 10.11 40.27 -19.74
N TRP A 23 10.20 39.55 -20.84
CA TRP A 23 9.89 40.01 -22.18
C TRP A 23 8.64 39.31 -22.69
N LEU A 24 7.63 40.10 -23.03
CA LEU A 24 6.34 39.62 -23.51
C LEU A 24 6.17 39.90 -24.99
N SER A 25 5.66 38.92 -25.72
CA SER A 25 5.16 39.12 -27.08
C SER A 25 3.82 38.41 -27.20
N ALA A 26 2.92 38.95 -28.02
CA ALA A 26 1.64 38.34 -28.31
C ALA A 26 1.34 38.40 -29.81
N ARG A 27 0.69 37.37 -30.35
CA ARG A 27 0.34 37.31 -31.76
C ARG A 27 -1.02 36.64 -31.95
N SER A 28 -1.84 37.22 -32.80
CA SER A 28 -3.05 36.59 -33.31
C SER A 28 -3.26 36.97 -34.79
N PRO A 29 -4.28 36.41 -35.48
CA PRO A 29 -4.66 36.89 -36.80
C PRO A 29 -5.04 38.38 -36.85
N GLN A 30 -5.37 39.00 -35.70
CA GLN A 30 -5.78 40.40 -35.59
C GLN A 30 -4.59 41.36 -35.46
N GLY A 31 -3.40 40.88 -35.11
CA GLY A 31 -2.23 41.72 -34.92
C GLY A 31 -1.14 41.07 -34.07
N SER A 32 -0.12 41.86 -33.73
CA SER A 32 1.04 41.39 -32.96
C SER A 32 1.63 42.49 -32.09
N VAL A 33 2.06 42.11 -30.91
CA VAL A 33 2.79 42.91 -29.92
C VAL A 33 4.13 42.23 -29.70
N PHE A 34 5.24 42.97 -29.76
CA PHE A 34 6.59 42.39 -29.69
C PHE A 34 7.43 43.01 -28.58
N ALA A 35 8.11 42.15 -27.83
CA ALA A 35 9.18 42.48 -26.88
C ALA A 35 8.83 43.61 -25.89
N VAL A 36 7.66 43.51 -25.24
CA VAL A 36 7.29 44.41 -24.15
C VAL A 36 8.04 44.01 -22.89
N LYS A 37 8.82 44.94 -22.36
CA LYS A 37 9.63 44.75 -21.15
C LYS A 37 8.79 44.91 -19.89
N ARG A 38 8.90 43.96 -18.95
CA ARG A 38 8.24 43.94 -17.64
C ARG A 38 9.26 43.60 -16.54
N PRO A 39 9.08 44.12 -15.30
CA PRO A 39 9.87 43.66 -14.16
C PRO A 39 9.57 42.19 -13.83
N LEU A 40 10.49 41.54 -13.11
CA LEU A 40 10.22 40.24 -12.53
C LEU A 40 9.07 40.33 -11.52
N PRO A 41 8.11 39.38 -11.51
CA PRO A 41 7.01 39.40 -10.57
C PRO A 41 7.48 39.11 -9.14
N GLU A 42 6.91 39.84 -8.18
CA GLU A 42 7.05 39.53 -6.74
C GLU A 42 5.85 38.69 -6.29
N TRP A 43 6.14 37.53 -5.69
CA TRP A 43 5.11 36.61 -5.21
C TRP A 43 4.75 36.92 -3.75
N LYS A 44 3.46 37.13 -3.47
CA LYS A 44 2.94 37.27 -2.11
C LYS A 44 2.55 35.91 -1.55
N LEU A 45 3.54 35.04 -1.36
CA LEU A 45 3.36 33.69 -0.83
C LEU A 45 3.75 33.63 0.66
N PRO A 46 3.21 32.68 1.43
CA PRO A 46 3.71 32.38 2.77
C PRO A 46 5.22 32.05 2.73
N ARG A 47 5.99 32.53 3.72
CA ARG A 47 7.45 32.29 3.78
C ARG A 47 7.81 30.82 3.92
N GLU A 48 6.97 30.07 4.63
CA GLU A 48 7.07 28.62 4.78
C GLU A 48 5.68 28.01 4.67
N VAL A 49 5.60 26.82 4.09
CA VAL A 49 4.42 25.96 4.13
C VAL A 49 4.88 24.58 4.58
N THR A 50 4.19 23.99 5.56
CA THR A 50 4.56 22.69 6.17
C THR A 50 6.01 22.59 6.69
N GLY A 51 6.61 23.72 7.09
CA GLY A 51 8.00 23.79 7.56
C GLY A 51 9.04 23.79 6.43
N ARG A 52 8.62 23.94 5.16
CA ARG A 52 9.51 24.10 4.00
C ARG A 52 9.42 25.53 3.46
N PRO A 53 10.54 26.17 3.10
CA PRO A 53 10.53 27.47 2.43
C PRO A 53 9.95 27.32 1.02
N VAL A 54 9.13 28.29 0.60
CA VAL A 54 8.48 28.28 -0.71
C VAL A 54 8.73 29.62 -1.40
N ASP A 55 9.60 29.61 -2.41
CA ASP A 55 10.03 30.83 -3.11
C ASP A 55 9.34 31.02 -4.48
N GLU A 56 8.79 29.95 -5.06
CA GLU A 56 8.13 29.97 -6.38
C GLU A 56 6.67 29.47 -6.33
N PRO A 57 5.78 30.02 -7.17
CA PRO A 57 4.36 29.64 -7.17
C PRO A 57 4.11 28.19 -7.60
N GLY A 58 5.00 27.57 -8.39
CA GLY A 58 4.89 26.15 -8.74
C GLY A 58 5.15 25.23 -7.55
N GLU A 59 6.07 25.61 -6.67
CA GLU A 59 6.36 24.90 -5.41
C GLU A 59 5.21 25.05 -4.43
N TRP A 60 4.68 26.27 -4.30
CA TRP A 60 3.49 26.55 -3.52
C TRP A 60 2.30 25.70 -3.94
N LEU A 61 1.97 25.64 -5.24
CA LEU A 61 0.83 24.84 -5.71
C LEU A 61 1.04 23.34 -5.42
N THR A 62 2.28 22.86 -5.58
CA THR A 62 2.62 21.46 -5.30
C THR A 62 2.41 21.11 -3.84
N ASP A 63 2.85 21.97 -2.93
CA ASP A 63 2.69 21.81 -1.50
C ASP A 63 1.21 21.91 -1.07
N ALA A 64 0.50 22.94 -1.53
CA ALA A 64 -0.92 23.16 -1.22
C ALA A 64 -1.79 21.96 -1.61
N VAL A 65 -1.59 21.40 -2.81
CA VAL A 65 -2.31 20.21 -3.29
C VAL A 65 -1.89 18.95 -2.51
N ARG A 66 -0.59 18.76 -2.26
CA ARG A 66 -0.07 17.59 -1.54
C ARG A 66 -0.63 17.48 -0.12
N HIS A 67 -0.84 18.61 0.54
CA HIS A 67 -1.33 18.69 1.92
C HIS A 67 -2.83 19.02 2.03
N ALA A 68 -3.56 19.01 0.91
CA ALA A 68 -5.00 19.28 0.84
C ALA A 68 -5.40 20.55 1.64
N ARG A 69 -4.66 21.65 1.43
CA ARG A 69 -4.83 22.91 2.17
C ARG A 69 -6.13 23.62 1.79
N PRO A 70 -7.10 23.81 2.72
CA PRO A 70 -8.35 24.47 2.40
C PRO A 70 -8.30 25.99 2.51
N ASP A 71 -7.18 26.54 2.92
CA ASP A 71 -6.92 27.97 3.05
C ASP A 71 -6.15 28.52 1.85
N ALA A 72 -5.82 27.71 0.83
CA ALA A 72 -5.00 28.10 -0.32
C ALA A 72 -5.74 28.93 -1.40
N GLY A 73 -7.07 29.05 -1.31
CA GLY A 73 -7.90 29.76 -2.30
C GLY A 73 -7.53 31.26 -2.47
N PRO A 74 -7.40 32.05 -1.40
CA PRO A 74 -6.97 33.44 -1.47
C PRO A 74 -5.59 33.63 -2.12
N GLU A 75 -4.61 32.78 -1.79
CA GLU A 75 -3.27 32.78 -2.37
C GLU A 75 -3.33 32.45 -3.86
N ALA A 76 -4.19 31.51 -4.29
CA ALA A 76 -4.40 31.21 -5.70
C ALA A 76 -4.87 32.43 -6.49
N LEU A 77 -5.77 33.22 -5.91
CA LEU A 77 -6.23 34.48 -6.50
C LEU A 77 -5.11 35.53 -6.56
N GLU A 78 -4.26 35.64 -5.53
CA GLU A 78 -3.10 36.54 -5.56
C GLU A 78 -2.08 36.13 -6.62
N VAL A 79 -1.74 34.84 -6.74
CA VAL A 79 -0.89 34.30 -7.81
C VAL A 79 -1.50 34.60 -9.18
N GLY A 80 -2.81 34.37 -9.33
CA GLY A 80 -3.56 34.69 -10.54
C GLY A 80 -3.52 36.18 -10.91
N LYS A 81 -3.62 37.09 -9.92
CA LYS A 81 -3.49 38.54 -10.14
C LYS A 81 -2.10 38.91 -10.63
N VAL A 82 -1.05 38.34 -10.05
CA VAL A 82 0.34 38.59 -10.47
C VAL A 82 0.59 38.11 -11.91
N LEU A 83 0.14 36.90 -12.25
CA LEU A 83 0.24 36.37 -13.62
C LEU A 83 -0.54 37.23 -14.63
N THR A 84 -1.72 37.68 -14.23
CA THR A 84 -2.60 38.53 -15.05
C THR A 84 -2.02 39.92 -15.23
N ASP A 85 -1.46 40.54 -14.19
CA ASP A 85 -0.77 41.84 -14.31
C ASP A 85 0.49 41.73 -15.16
N LEU A 86 1.23 40.62 -15.06
CA LEU A 86 2.38 40.38 -15.93
C LEU A 86 1.96 40.43 -17.40
N VAL A 87 0.99 39.59 -17.81
CA VAL A 87 0.61 39.41 -19.22
C VAL A 87 -0.35 40.49 -19.73
N PHE A 88 -1.43 40.72 -18.99
CA PHE A 88 -2.54 41.59 -19.35
C PHE A 88 -2.46 42.98 -18.71
N GLY A 89 -1.42 43.28 -17.92
CA GLY A 89 -1.06 44.66 -17.58
C GLY A 89 -0.52 45.47 -18.76
N VAL A 90 -0.30 44.81 -19.91
CA VAL A 90 0.06 45.44 -21.20
C VAL A 90 -1.23 45.73 -22.00
N PRO A 91 -1.65 47.01 -22.15
CA PRO A 91 -2.93 47.36 -22.78
C PRO A 91 -3.09 46.85 -24.22
N GLU A 92 -1.99 46.77 -24.97
CA GLU A 92 -1.97 46.26 -26.34
C GLU A 92 -2.30 44.77 -26.41
N ILE A 93 -1.82 43.97 -25.44
CA ILE A 93 -2.11 42.54 -25.35
C ILE A 93 -3.59 42.32 -24.97
N VAL A 94 -4.14 43.13 -24.07
CA VAL A 94 -5.57 43.08 -23.72
C VAL A 94 -6.45 43.43 -24.92
N THR A 95 -6.08 44.47 -25.67
CA THR A 95 -6.79 44.86 -26.89
C THR A 95 -6.78 43.73 -27.91
N LEU A 96 -5.61 43.10 -28.10
CA LEU A 96 -5.46 41.95 -29.00
C LEU A 96 -6.31 40.75 -28.56
N LEU A 97 -6.33 40.44 -27.25
CA LEU A 97 -7.18 39.41 -26.66
C LEU A 97 -8.66 39.69 -26.96
N GLN A 98 -9.13 40.92 -26.70
CA GLN A 98 -10.53 41.31 -26.92
C GLN A 98 -10.96 41.18 -28.38
N GLN A 99 -10.13 41.65 -29.31
CA GLN A 99 -10.39 41.55 -30.76
C GLN A 99 -10.44 40.09 -31.22
N THR A 100 -9.51 39.27 -30.75
CA THR A 100 -9.43 37.86 -31.12
C THR A 100 -10.61 37.07 -30.53
N ARG A 101 -10.96 37.31 -29.25
CA ARG A 101 -12.13 36.72 -28.58
C ARG A 101 -13.45 37.11 -29.26
N GLY A 102 -13.60 38.37 -29.65
CA GLY A 102 -14.78 38.86 -30.38
C GLY A 102 -14.93 38.23 -31.76
N THR A 103 -13.82 38.03 -32.47
CA THR A 103 -13.79 37.31 -33.76
C THR A 103 -14.21 35.85 -33.59
N ALA A 104 -13.66 35.18 -32.58
CA ALA A 104 -14.01 33.79 -32.24
C ALA A 104 -15.52 33.64 -32.00
N GLY A 105 -16.09 34.50 -31.14
CA GLY A 105 -17.52 34.51 -30.83
C GLY A 105 -18.41 34.75 -32.06
N THR A 106 -18.01 35.65 -32.96
CA THR A 106 -18.76 35.94 -34.20
C THR A 106 -18.72 34.76 -35.19
N ALA A 107 -17.60 34.04 -35.25
CA ALA A 107 -17.42 32.86 -36.08
C ALA A 107 -18.04 31.58 -35.49
N GLY A 108 -18.50 31.62 -34.23
CA GLY A 108 -18.94 30.44 -33.50
C GLY A 108 -17.79 29.53 -33.06
N ASN A 109 -16.56 30.04 -33.06
CA ASN A 109 -15.35 29.36 -32.62
C ASN A 109 -15.01 29.71 -31.17
N GLN A 110 -14.16 28.91 -30.53
CA GLN A 110 -13.58 29.23 -29.23
C GLN A 110 -12.20 29.89 -29.39
N LEU A 111 -11.76 30.64 -28.38
CA LEU A 111 -10.43 31.21 -28.32
C LEU A 111 -9.45 30.21 -27.70
N LEU A 112 -8.29 30.02 -28.32
CA LEU A 112 -7.18 29.24 -27.80
C LEU A 112 -6.02 30.18 -27.46
N ILE A 113 -5.67 30.27 -26.19
CA ILE A 113 -4.50 31.00 -25.70
C ILE A 113 -3.35 30.01 -25.55
N ARG A 114 -2.30 30.16 -26.36
CA ARG A 114 -1.08 29.34 -26.32
C ARG A 114 0.02 30.10 -25.59
N ILE A 115 0.49 29.58 -24.47
CA ILE A 115 1.55 30.21 -23.66
C ILE A 115 2.88 29.50 -23.95
N LEU A 116 3.85 30.25 -24.47
CA LEU A 116 5.23 29.81 -24.64
C LEU A 116 6.10 30.51 -23.59
N ALA A 117 6.48 29.78 -22.54
CA ALA A 117 7.25 30.31 -21.42
C ALA A 117 8.69 29.76 -21.41
N ALA A 118 9.67 30.61 -21.12
CA ALA A 118 11.07 30.24 -20.97
C ALA A 118 11.80 31.20 -20.01
N PRO A 119 12.84 30.76 -19.27
CA PRO A 119 13.34 29.38 -19.15
C PRO A 119 12.38 28.48 -18.35
N ASN A 120 12.79 27.24 -18.07
CA ASN A 120 11.88 26.22 -17.54
C ASN A 120 11.25 26.57 -16.20
N ARG A 121 11.90 27.38 -15.34
CA ARG A 121 11.29 27.88 -14.10
C ARG A 121 10.02 28.69 -14.35
N ILE A 122 10.02 29.50 -15.41
CA ILE A 122 8.86 30.30 -15.85
C ILE A 122 7.80 29.41 -16.47
N ALA A 123 8.22 28.37 -17.21
CA ALA A 123 7.31 27.36 -17.73
C ALA A 123 6.60 26.58 -16.60
N ALA A 124 7.24 26.41 -15.45
CA ALA A 124 6.67 25.72 -14.28
C ALA A 124 5.64 26.54 -13.51
N TRP A 125 5.47 27.84 -13.78
CA TRP A 125 4.44 28.65 -13.13
C TRP A 125 3.03 28.14 -13.44
N PRO A 126 2.05 28.33 -12.52
CA PRO A 126 0.69 27.82 -12.68
C PRO A 126 -0.14 28.73 -13.60
N TRP A 127 0.18 28.74 -14.90
CA TRP A 127 -0.50 29.53 -15.94
C TRP A 127 -2.03 29.31 -16.01
N GLU A 128 -2.48 28.18 -15.49
CA GLU A 128 -3.88 27.80 -15.34
C GLU A 128 -4.66 28.72 -14.37
N LEU A 129 -3.94 29.43 -13.48
CA LEU A 129 -4.48 30.43 -12.56
C LEU A 129 -4.59 31.84 -13.17
N LEU A 130 -4.32 32.01 -14.47
CA LEU A 130 -4.56 33.29 -15.15
C LEU A 130 -6.04 33.72 -15.01
N LEU A 131 -6.26 34.96 -14.59
CA LEU A 131 -7.59 35.55 -14.44
C LEU A 131 -8.05 36.18 -15.74
N ASP A 132 -9.37 36.24 -15.95
CA ASP A 132 -9.98 36.92 -17.09
C ASP A 132 -9.86 38.44 -16.86
N PRO A 133 -9.15 39.19 -17.72
CA PRO A 133 -9.02 40.64 -17.56
C PRO A 133 -10.37 41.38 -17.67
N GLN A 134 -11.42 40.74 -18.20
CA GLN A 134 -12.79 41.28 -18.20
C GLN A 134 -13.59 40.88 -16.96
N ARG A 135 -13.17 39.83 -16.25
CA ARG A 135 -13.80 39.28 -15.05
C ARG A 135 -12.69 38.87 -14.06
N PRO A 136 -12.11 39.84 -13.35
CA PRO A 136 -10.89 39.65 -12.56
C PRO A 136 -11.07 38.72 -11.35
N ASP A 137 -12.29 38.22 -11.11
CA ASP A 137 -12.65 37.22 -10.11
C ASP A 137 -12.72 35.80 -10.68
N ARG A 138 -12.46 35.59 -11.98
CA ARG A 138 -12.61 34.30 -12.64
C ARG A 138 -11.37 33.88 -13.40
N PHE A 139 -11.03 32.60 -13.33
CA PHE A 139 -9.95 32.01 -14.09
C PHE A 139 -10.32 31.80 -15.57
N LEU A 140 -9.41 32.16 -16.48
CA LEU A 140 -9.57 31.96 -17.93
C LEU A 140 -9.71 30.49 -18.29
N SER A 141 -9.02 29.62 -17.57
CA SER A 141 -9.06 28.17 -17.70
C SER A 141 -10.45 27.56 -17.45
N MET A 142 -11.37 28.30 -16.83
CA MET A 142 -12.76 27.90 -16.56
C MET A 142 -13.78 28.52 -17.54
N ALA A 143 -13.37 29.49 -18.36
CA ALA A 143 -14.26 30.21 -19.26
C ALA A 143 -14.78 29.33 -20.42
N ARG A 144 -16.04 29.50 -20.84
CA ARG A 144 -16.67 28.64 -21.87
C ARG A 144 -16.12 28.84 -23.27
N ASP A 145 -15.57 30.01 -23.50
CA ASP A 145 -15.14 30.49 -24.80
C ASP A 145 -13.63 30.63 -24.92
N VAL A 146 -12.86 30.28 -23.86
CA VAL A 146 -11.41 30.40 -23.83
C VAL A 146 -10.77 29.12 -23.30
N HIS A 147 -9.70 28.68 -23.95
CA HIS A 147 -8.86 27.58 -23.52
C HIS A 147 -7.41 28.03 -23.36
N VAL A 148 -6.80 27.75 -22.21
CA VAL A 148 -5.39 28.04 -21.94
C VAL A 148 -4.58 26.77 -22.10
N VAL A 149 -3.57 26.79 -22.99
CA VAL A 149 -2.68 25.65 -23.25
C VAL A 149 -1.22 26.08 -23.25
N ARG A 150 -0.33 25.14 -22.92
CA ARG A 150 1.12 25.33 -22.92
C ARG A 150 1.69 24.94 -24.28
N SER A 151 2.46 25.82 -24.88
CA SER A 151 3.12 25.56 -26.16
C SER A 151 4.40 24.77 -25.90
N GLY A 152 4.43 23.51 -26.34
CA GLY A 152 5.65 22.71 -26.30
C GLY A 152 6.65 23.18 -27.33
N ARG A 153 7.92 22.73 -27.21
CA ARG A 153 8.92 22.98 -28.25
C ARG A 153 8.50 22.38 -29.59
N SER A 154 9.03 22.95 -30.68
CA SER A 154 8.71 22.53 -32.05
C SER A 154 8.85 21.02 -32.24
N ARG A 155 7.76 20.37 -32.66
CA ARG A 155 7.70 18.92 -32.88
C ARG A 155 8.69 18.43 -33.94
N THR A 156 9.11 17.17 -33.82
CA THR A 156 10.08 16.52 -34.73
C THR A 156 9.47 15.42 -35.62
N TYR A 157 8.15 15.21 -35.54
CA TYR A 157 7.42 14.15 -36.25
C TYR A 157 6.16 14.67 -36.98
N PRO A 158 5.64 13.94 -37.99
CA PRO A 158 4.42 14.32 -38.72
C PRO A 158 3.15 14.05 -37.90
N ILE A 159 2.10 14.85 -38.09
CA ILE A 159 0.80 14.68 -37.42
C ILE A 159 -0.28 14.25 -38.41
N ARG A 160 -1.15 13.32 -38.00
CA ARG A 160 -2.43 13.04 -38.67
C ARG A 160 -3.55 13.72 -37.89
N GLN A 161 -4.18 14.74 -38.48
CA GLN A 161 -5.18 15.57 -37.82
C GLN A 161 -6.62 15.07 -38.00
N ALA A 162 -6.85 14.05 -38.83
CA ALA A 162 -8.20 13.54 -39.06
C ALA A 162 -8.74 12.85 -37.79
N PRO A 163 -9.98 13.19 -37.36
CA PRO A 163 -10.68 12.44 -36.33
C PRO A 163 -10.82 10.95 -36.69
N ILE A 164 -10.91 10.11 -35.66
CA ILE A 164 -10.95 8.66 -35.79
C ILE A 164 -12.37 8.16 -35.51
N ASP A 165 -12.86 7.21 -36.30
CA ASP A 165 -14.13 6.53 -36.01
C ASP A 165 -14.04 5.70 -34.70
N PRO A 166 -15.12 5.62 -33.90
CA PRO A 166 -15.15 4.77 -32.72
C PRO A 166 -14.92 3.28 -33.06
N PRO A 167 -14.31 2.49 -32.15
CA PRO A 167 -13.85 2.89 -30.81
C PRO A 167 -12.44 3.49 -30.80
N LEU A 168 -12.18 4.43 -29.88
CA LEU A 168 -10.83 4.85 -29.54
C LEU A 168 -10.11 3.72 -28.78
N ASN A 169 -8.88 3.38 -29.19
CA ASN A 169 -8.04 2.39 -28.50
C ASN A 169 -7.17 3.11 -27.45
N LEU A 170 -7.46 2.86 -26.18
CA LEU A 170 -6.72 3.37 -25.02
C LEU A 170 -5.81 2.28 -24.46
N LEU A 171 -4.51 2.59 -24.31
CA LEU A 171 -3.60 1.84 -23.46
C LEU A 171 -3.53 2.52 -22.10
N LEU A 172 -4.08 1.88 -21.07
CA LEU A 172 -4.00 2.29 -19.67
C LEU A 172 -2.82 1.56 -19.03
N VAL A 173 -1.80 2.30 -18.63
CA VAL A 173 -0.58 1.80 -17.99
C VAL A 173 -0.60 2.20 -16.53
N MET A 174 -0.51 1.21 -15.64
CA MET A 174 -0.53 1.42 -14.20
C MET A 174 0.74 0.84 -13.60
N SER A 175 1.54 1.68 -12.96
CA SER A 175 2.83 1.29 -12.38
C SER A 175 2.83 1.51 -10.88
N SER A 176 2.96 0.42 -10.11
CA SER A 176 3.11 0.45 -8.66
C SER A 176 4.23 -0.50 -8.26
N PRO A 177 5.50 -0.11 -8.52
CA PRO A 177 6.65 -0.96 -8.25
C PRO A 177 6.81 -1.27 -6.76
N LEU A 178 7.52 -2.36 -6.46
CA LEU A 178 7.94 -2.69 -5.10
C LEU A 178 8.82 -1.58 -4.52
N ARG A 179 8.63 -1.34 -3.23
CA ARG A 179 9.49 -0.47 -2.44
C ARG A 179 10.85 -1.15 -2.25
N SER A 180 11.93 -0.42 -2.51
CA SER A 180 13.31 -0.92 -2.52
C SER A 180 13.97 -0.84 -1.14
N GLY A 181 13.38 -0.08 -0.21
CA GLY A 181 13.85 0.05 1.18
C GLY A 181 12.92 0.94 2.03
N PRO A 182 13.13 0.97 3.36
CA PRO A 182 12.27 1.71 4.30
C PRO A 182 12.36 3.24 4.18
N ASP A 183 13.46 3.77 3.64
CA ASP A 183 13.67 5.22 3.46
C ASP A 183 13.07 5.77 2.15
N GLU A 184 12.55 4.90 1.28
CA GLU A 184 11.98 5.33 0.00
C GLU A 184 10.64 6.02 0.23
N SER A 185 10.52 7.31 -0.11
CA SER A 185 9.30 8.12 0.12
C SER A 185 8.11 7.72 -0.76
N GLU A 186 8.34 6.96 -1.83
CA GLU A 186 7.35 6.49 -2.77
C GLU A 186 6.81 5.11 -2.35
N ALA A 187 5.74 5.10 -1.56
CA ALA A 187 5.03 3.87 -1.23
C ALA A 187 4.26 3.33 -2.45
N PRO A 188 4.15 2.01 -2.63
CA PRO A 188 3.18 1.41 -3.56
C PRO A 188 1.78 1.95 -3.27
N PHE A 189 0.86 1.87 -4.22
CA PHE A 189 -0.56 2.14 -3.97
C PHE A 189 -1.40 0.90 -4.28
N ASP A 190 -2.67 0.90 -3.87
CA ASP A 190 -3.59 -0.20 -4.21
C ASP A 190 -3.95 -0.15 -5.70
N LEU A 191 -3.05 -0.71 -6.51
CA LEU A 191 -3.14 -0.65 -7.96
C LEU A 191 -4.43 -1.32 -8.49
N TYR A 192 -4.92 -2.38 -7.84
CA TYR A 192 -6.12 -3.07 -8.31
C TYR A 192 -7.41 -2.34 -7.93
N ALA A 193 -7.46 -1.73 -6.75
CA ALA A 193 -8.61 -0.88 -6.43
C ALA A 193 -8.68 0.34 -7.36
N GLU A 194 -7.55 0.97 -7.67
CA GLU A 194 -7.51 2.07 -8.65
C GLU A 194 -7.89 1.62 -10.05
N LYS A 195 -7.43 0.42 -10.46
CA LYS A 195 -7.78 -0.17 -11.76
C LYS A 195 -9.29 -0.37 -11.87
N ARG A 196 -9.93 -0.98 -10.86
CA ARG A 196 -11.39 -1.21 -10.86
C ARG A 196 -12.18 0.10 -10.85
N SER A 197 -11.75 1.06 -10.04
CA SER A 197 -12.33 2.40 -9.96
C SER A 197 -12.33 3.09 -11.33
N LEU A 198 -11.17 3.15 -12.00
CA LEU A 198 -11.05 3.77 -13.33
C LEU A 198 -11.82 3.00 -14.41
N LEU A 199 -11.74 1.66 -14.41
CA LEU A 199 -12.47 0.85 -15.39
C LEU A 199 -13.99 1.01 -15.23
N THR A 200 -14.48 1.15 -14.00
CA THR A 200 -15.91 1.41 -13.72
C THR A 200 -16.37 2.73 -14.34
N GLU A 201 -15.58 3.80 -14.19
CA GLU A 201 -15.91 5.10 -14.81
C GLU A 201 -15.84 5.08 -16.34
N LEU A 202 -14.99 4.23 -16.92
CA LEU A 202 -14.85 4.06 -18.37
C LEU A 202 -15.88 3.08 -18.96
N GLN A 203 -16.47 2.21 -18.15
CA GLN A 203 -17.38 1.15 -18.59
C GLN A 203 -18.56 1.65 -19.46
N PRO A 204 -19.24 2.78 -19.14
CA PRO A 204 -20.32 3.29 -19.98
C PRO A 204 -19.89 3.61 -21.42
N MET A 205 -18.64 4.01 -21.64
CA MET A 205 -18.10 4.28 -22.99
C MET A 205 -17.74 2.99 -23.72
N VAL A 206 -17.28 1.98 -22.98
CA VAL A 206 -16.96 0.65 -23.49
C VAL A 206 -18.24 -0.05 -23.95
N ASP A 207 -19.29 -0.04 -23.13
CA ASP A 207 -20.58 -0.65 -23.44
C ASP A 207 -21.24 -0.04 -24.67
N ARG A 208 -21.07 1.29 -24.86
CA ARG A 208 -21.54 2.01 -26.05
C ARG A 208 -20.67 1.75 -27.29
N GLY A 209 -19.54 1.07 -27.16
CA GLY A 209 -18.59 0.82 -28.25
C GLY A 209 -17.80 2.06 -28.69
N LEU A 210 -17.68 3.08 -27.83
CA LEU A 210 -16.94 4.32 -28.09
C LEU A 210 -15.46 4.20 -27.70
N LEU A 211 -15.17 3.39 -26.69
CA LEU A 211 -13.84 3.22 -26.13
C LEU A 211 -13.49 1.74 -26.04
N ARG A 212 -12.22 1.40 -26.31
CA ARG A 212 -11.63 0.10 -26.02
C ARG A 212 -10.43 0.31 -25.12
N VAL A 213 -10.49 -0.23 -23.92
CA VAL A 213 -9.42 -0.13 -22.92
C VAL A 213 -8.60 -1.42 -22.93
N VAL A 214 -7.28 -1.27 -22.96
CA VAL A 214 -6.32 -2.34 -22.69
C VAL A 214 -5.48 -1.90 -21.50
N VAL A 215 -5.43 -2.72 -20.45
CA VAL A 215 -4.69 -2.42 -19.23
C VAL A 215 -3.36 -3.17 -19.24
N GLU A 216 -2.29 -2.48 -18.87
CA GLU A 216 -1.00 -3.06 -18.50
C GLU A 216 -0.67 -2.61 -17.06
N ASP A 217 -0.85 -3.53 -16.11
CA ASP A 217 -0.75 -3.29 -14.67
C ASP A 217 0.55 -3.82 -14.05
N ARG A 218 1.50 -4.29 -14.89
CA ARG A 218 2.86 -4.67 -14.51
C ARG A 218 3.88 -4.19 -15.54
N PRO A 219 3.99 -2.87 -15.78
CA PRO A 219 4.54 -2.32 -17.00
C PRO A 219 6.07 -2.35 -17.01
N SER A 220 6.64 -3.37 -17.66
CA SER A 220 8.04 -3.34 -18.11
C SER A 220 8.16 -2.81 -19.53
N VAL A 221 9.35 -2.33 -19.91
CA VAL A 221 9.61 -1.88 -21.29
C VAL A 221 9.30 -3.01 -22.30
N GLU A 222 9.65 -4.26 -21.98
CA GLU A 222 9.35 -5.41 -22.84
C GLU A 222 7.86 -5.71 -22.91
N ARG A 223 7.14 -5.65 -21.77
CA ARG A 223 5.68 -5.88 -21.74
C ARG A 223 4.94 -4.81 -22.52
N LEU A 224 5.30 -3.54 -22.34
CA LEU A 224 4.75 -2.43 -23.11
C LEU A 224 4.99 -2.64 -24.62
N ARG A 225 6.23 -2.92 -25.04
CA ARG A 225 6.52 -3.23 -26.46
C ARG A 225 5.70 -4.40 -27.00
N THR A 226 5.54 -5.45 -26.19
CA THR A 226 4.74 -6.63 -26.55
C THR A 226 3.27 -6.26 -26.73
N ARG A 227 2.69 -5.53 -25.77
CA ARG A 227 1.29 -5.04 -25.84
C ARG A 227 1.07 -4.11 -27.04
N MET A 228 1.99 -3.19 -27.28
CA MET A 228 1.97 -2.27 -28.42
C MET A 228 2.01 -3.04 -29.75
N GLY A 229 2.87 -4.06 -29.86
CA GLY A 229 2.99 -4.89 -31.07
C GLY A 229 1.81 -5.83 -31.32
N MET A 230 1.12 -6.31 -30.28
CA MET A 230 -0.04 -7.20 -30.42
C MET A 230 -1.29 -6.49 -30.98
N GLN A 231 -1.37 -5.17 -30.84
CA GLN A 231 -2.56 -4.41 -31.22
C GLN A 231 -2.54 -4.02 -32.71
N ARG A 232 -3.23 -4.79 -33.54
CA ARG A 232 -3.29 -4.59 -35.02
C ARG A 232 -3.73 -3.19 -35.48
N ARG A 233 -4.58 -2.50 -34.70
CA ARG A 233 -5.08 -1.15 -35.00
C ARG A 233 -4.30 -0.02 -34.29
N GLY A 234 -3.20 -0.36 -33.60
CA GLY A 234 -2.46 0.57 -32.76
C GLY A 234 -3.27 1.14 -31.59
N PHE A 235 -2.65 2.08 -30.87
CA PHE A 235 -3.27 2.85 -29.80
C PHE A 235 -3.36 4.32 -30.20
N HIS A 236 -4.50 4.94 -29.92
CA HIS A 236 -4.73 6.37 -30.18
C HIS A 236 -4.49 7.20 -28.92
N LEU A 237 -4.74 6.60 -27.76
CA LEU A 237 -4.63 7.22 -26.44
C LEU A 237 -3.68 6.40 -25.59
N PHE A 238 -2.84 7.09 -24.83
CA PHE A 238 -1.97 6.49 -23.83
C PHE A 238 -2.23 7.19 -22.49
N HIS A 239 -2.54 6.43 -21.44
CA HIS A 239 -2.75 6.97 -20.11
C HIS A 239 -1.83 6.24 -19.14
N TYR A 240 -0.88 6.97 -18.56
CA TYR A 240 -0.02 6.47 -17.49
C TYR A 240 -0.50 6.95 -16.12
N LEU A 241 -0.61 6.01 -15.18
CA LEU A 241 -0.85 6.24 -13.77
C LEU A 241 0.28 5.59 -12.96
N GLY A 242 0.96 6.37 -12.13
CA GLY A 242 2.01 5.84 -11.25
C GLY A 242 3.02 6.91 -10.83
N HIS A 243 4.03 6.48 -10.08
CA HIS A 243 5.09 7.38 -9.61
C HIS A 243 5.87 7.97 -10.79
N ALA A 244 6.17 9.26 -10.70
CA ALA A 244 7.00 9.98 -11.65
C ALA A 244 7.72 11.09 -10.90
N ASN A 245 8.76 11.63 -11.53
CA ASN A 245 9.44 12.82 -11.05
C ASN A 245 9.83 13.67 -12.27
N PRO A 246 10.37 14.88 -12.07
CA PRO A 246 10.75 15.74 -13.19
C PRO A 246 11.74 15.09 -14.18
N HIS A 247 12.49 14.05 -13.78
CA HIS A 247 13.47 13.36 -14.62
C HIS A 247 12.90 12.17 -15.43
N GLY A 248 11.70 11.68 -15.14
CA GLY A 248 11.13 10.52 -15.83
C GLY A 248 9.93 9.87 -15.16
N LEU A 249 9.51 8.74 -15.73
CA LEU A 249 8.36 7.95 -15.26
C LEU A 249 8.86 6.61 -14.72
N LYS A 250 8.33 6.16 -13.58
CA LYS A 250 8.77 4.94 -12.91
C LYS A 250 8.02 3.73 -13.46
N LEU A 251 8.72 2.85 -14.17
CA LEU A 251 8.19 1.56 -14.64
C LEU A 251 8.62 0.42 -13.73
N GLU A 252 8.16 -0.79 -14.03
CA GLU A 252 8.54 -2.01 -13.33
C GLU A 252 9.58 -2.81 -14.13
N ARG A 253 10.54 -3.42 -13.43
CA ARG A 253 11.34 -4.52 -13.97
C ARG A 253 10.53 -5.81 -13.94
N ARG A 254 11.01 -6.85 -14.64
CA ARG A 254 10.34 -8.17 -14.63
C ARG A 254 10.14 -8.77 -13.24
N ASN A 255 11.03 -8.44 -12.29
CA ASN A 255 10.95 -8.89 -10.90
C ASN A 255 10.09 -7.98 -10.01
N GLY A 256 9.38 -6.98 -10.57
CA GLY A 256 8.53 -6.04 -9.84
C GLY A 256 9.27 -4.84 -9.22
N ARG A 257 10.61 -4.80 -9.25
CA ARG A 257 11.37 -3.63 -8.75
C ARG A 257 11.18 -2.41 -9.63
N GLY A 258 11.20 -1.22 -9.03
CA GLY A 258 11.10 0.04 -9.74
C GLY A 258 12.29 0.31 -10.67
N THR A 259 12.01 0.92 -11.81
CA THR A 259 13.03 1.48 -12.70
C THR A 259 12.56 2.82 -13.24
N LEU A 260 13.32 3.88 -12.98
CA LEU A 260 13.03 5.19 -13.56
C LEU A 260 13.44 5.18 -15.03
N LEU A 261 12.46 5.31 -15.92
CA LEU A 261 12.71 5.49 -17.35
C LEU A 261 12.78 7.00 -17.61
N ARG A 262 13.93 7.47 -18.11
CA ARG A 262 14.14 8.92 -18.32
C ARG A 262 13.17 9.46 -19.35
N SER A 263 12.80 10.72 -19.25
CA SER A 263 11.81 11.34 -20.13
C SER A 263 12.11 11.17 -21.63
N GLN A 264 13.38 11.24 -22.05
CA GLN A 264 13.76 11.03 -23.46
C GLN A 264 13.56 9.58 -23.89
N GLU A 265 13.93 8.62 -23.03
CA GLU A 265 13.77 7.19 -23.30
C GLU A 265 12.29 6.80 -23.33
N PHE A 266 11.48 7.43 -22.48
CA PHE A 266 10.02 7.27 -22.49
C PHE A 266 9.40 7.81 -23.78
N ALA A 267 9.84 8.98 -24.26
CA ALA A 267 9.41 9.51 -25.55
C ALA A 267 9.76 8.56 -26.71
N LEU A 268 10.96 7.97 -26.71
CA LEU A 268 11.36 6.95 -27.69
C LEU A 268 10.48 5.68 -27.64
N LEU A 269 9.99 5.30 -26.46
CA LEU A 269 9.03 4.20 -26.32
C LEU A 269 7.68 4.57 -26.95
N LEU A 270 7.17 5.78 -26.70
CA LEU A 270 5.90 6.25 -27.27
C LEU A 270 5.94 6.44 -28.79
N GLN A 271 7.10 6.72 -29.38
CA GLN A 271 7.27 6.78 -30.84
C GLN A 271 6.91 5.45 -31.54
N GLN A 272 6.85 4.34 -30.80
CA GLN A 272 6.40 3.04 -31.33
C GLN A 272 4.88 2.97 -31.52
N LEU A 273 4.13 4.01 -31.12
CA LEU A 273 2.70 4.15 -31.33
C LEU A 273 2.44 5.10 -32.52
N PRO A 274 2.36 4.60 -33.77
CA PRO A 274 2.30 5.45 -34.97
C PRO A 274 1.02 6.28 -35.11
N ASP A 275 -0.04 5.92 -34.38
CA ASP A 275 -1.35 6.57 -34.42
C ASP A 275 -1.71 7.27 -33.10
N LEU A 276 -0.72 7.49 -32.22
CA LEU A 276 -0.91 8.20 -30.97
C LEU A 276 -1.38 9.65 -31.23
N ARG A 277 -2.46 10.05 -30.58
CA ARG A 277 -3.07 11.39 -30.67
C ARG A 277 -2.91 12.18 -29.39
N LEU A 278 -2.99 11.49 -28.26
CA LEU A 278 -2.99 12.09 -26.94
C LEU A 278 -2.31 11.14 -25.94
N ALA A 279 -1.44 11.70 -25.10
CA ALA A 279 -0.95 11.02 -23.90
C ALA A 279 -1.38 11.78 -22.64
N VAL A 280 -1.73 11.04 -21.60
CA VAL A 280 -2.07 11.58 -20.26
C VAL A 280 -1.08 10.97 -19.28
N PHE A 281 -0.34 11.81 -18.57
CA PHE A 281 0.63 11.40 -17.56
C PHE A 281 0.11 11.79 -16.18
N ALA A 282 -0.73 10.94 -15.59
CA ALA A 282 -1.19 11.02 -14.21
C ALA A 282 -0.10 10.49 -13.25
N GLY A 283 1.08 11.10 -13.33
CA GLY A 283 2.20 10.87 -12.43
C GLY A 283 2.77 12.20 -11.95
N CYS A 284 3.39 12.18 -10.77
CA CYS A 284 3.85 13.39 -10.08
C CYS A 284 4.78 14.25 -10.96
N GLU A 285 4.50 15.56 -10.99
CA GLU A 285 5.39 16.61 -11.52
C GLU A 285 5.85 16.41 -12.98
N THR A 286 5.08 15.67 -13.79
CA THR A 286 5.39 15.39 -15.21
C THR A 286 5.32 16.63 -16.10
N ALA A 287 4.66 17.70 -15.64
CA ALA A 287 4.62 19.03 -16.27
C ALA A 287 5.73 19.98 -15.79
N ARG A 288 6.55 19.57 -14.80
CA ARG A 288 7.66 20.38 -14.27
C ARG A 288 8.99 19.87 -14.84
N ALA A 289 9.88 20.79 -15.19
CA ALA A 289 11.24 20.46 -15.55
C ALA A 289 12.09 20.22 -14.28
N PRO A 290 13.13 19.38 -14.35
CA PRO A 290 14.06 19.24 -13.23
C PRO A 290 14.68 20.57 -12.82
N GLY A 291 14.81 20.79 -11.50
CA GLY A 291 15.60 21.89 -10.97
C GLY A 291 17.07 21.74 -11.38
N VAL A 292 17.68 22.81 -11.85
CA VAL A 292 19.12 22.85 -12.20
C VAL A 292 19.77 23.89 -11.29
N SER A 293 20.95 23.58 -10.75
CA SER A 293 21.78 24.61 -10.11
C SER A 293 22.13 25.67 -11.17
N ALA A 294 22.16 26.95 -10.81
CA ALA A 294 22.46 28.04 -11.76
C ALA A 294 23.81 27.87 -12.50
N ALA A 295 24.70 27.00 -12.02
CA ALA A 295 25.99 26.69 -12.63
C ALA A 295 25.92 25.61 -13.74
N ASP A 296 24.86 24.79 -13.79
CA ASP A 296 24.70 23.66 -14.73
C ASP A 296 23.64 23.91 -15.82
N GLU A 297 23.15 25.16 -15.97
CA GLU A 297 22.21 25.55 -17.02
C GLU A 297 22.86 25.44 -18.41
N THR A 298 22.83 24.23 -18.97
CA THR A 298 23.19 23.97 -20.37
C THR A 298 22.06 24.46 -21.26
N TRP A 299 22.34 25.27 -22.28
CA TRP A 299 21.36 25.61 -23.32
C TRP A 299 21.07 24.35 -24.17
N PRO A 300 19.80 23.92 -24.34
CA PRO A 300 18.57 24.70 -24.16
C PRO A 300 17.78 24.36 -22.87
N GLY A 301 18.39 23.83 -21.82
CA GLY A 301 17.78 23.48 -20.53
C GLY A 301 17.11 22.10 -20.52
N GLN A 302 16.95 21.49 -19.33
CA GLN A 302 16.24 20.21 -19.18
C GLN A 302 14.72 20.42 -19.32
N LEU A 303 14.06 19.70 -20.22
CA LEU A 303 12.62 19.79 -20.44
C LEU A 303 11.83 18.92 -19.46
N SER A 304 10.54 19.26 -19.25
CA SER A 304 9.61 18.38 -18.55
C SER A 304 9.34 17.09 -19.34
N SER A 305 8.81 16.06 -18.67
CA SER A 305 8.39 14.82 -19.34
C SER A 305 7.31 15.07 -20.40
N ALA A 306 6.37 15.98 -20.13
CA ALA A 306 5.36 16.40 -21.09
C ALA A 306 5.98 17.10 -22.32
N ASP A 307 6.94 18.00 -22.12
CA ASP A 307 7.64 18.70 -23.21
C ASP A 307 8.42 17.75 -24.13
N TYR A 308 9.17 16.80 -23.57
CA TYR A 308 9.87 15.79 -24.37
C TYR A 308 8.90 14.98 -25.24
N CYS A 309 7.79 14.53 -24.64
CA CYS A 309 6.82 13.72 -25.37
C CYS A 309 6.07 14.54 -26.43
N VAL A 310 5.72 15.81 -26.16
CA VAL A 310 5.11 16.69 -27.17
C VAL A 310 6.05 16.95 -28.34
N ARG A 311 7.33 17.20 -28.04
CA ARG A 311 8.35 17.47 -29.05
C ARG A 311 8.62 16.23 -29.92
N ASP A 312 8.71 15.04 -29.31
CA ASP A 312 9.31 13.89 -29.97
C ASP A 312 8.36 12.72 -30.26
N ALA A 313 7.17 12.62 -29.64
CA ALA A 313 6.35 11.41 -29.73
C ALA A 313 4.83 11.60 -29.90
N CYS A 314 4.23 12.65 -29.34
CA CYS A 314 2.77 12.75 -29.21
C CYS A 314 2.26 14.18 -29.44
N PRO A 315 1.28 14.43 -30.34
CA PRO A 315 0.78 15.77 -30.66
C PRO A 315 0.36 16.62 -29.46
N MET A 316 -0.21 15.95 -28.46
CA MET A 316 -0.82 16.56 -27.29
C MET A 316 -0.50 15.70 -26.07
N VAL A 317 -0.10 16.35 -24.98
CA VAL A 317 0.18 15.67 -23.71
C VAL A 317 -0.49 16.42 -22.58
N ILE A 318 -1.20 15.71 -21.71
CA ILE A 318 -1.63 16.24 -20.42
C ILE A 318 -0.61 15.77 -19.39
N GLY A 319 0.09 16.71 -18.75
CA GLY A 319 1.00 16.45 -17.62
C GLY A 319 0.45 17.07 -16.34
N MET A 320 0.96 16.65 -15.19
CA MET A 320 0.54 17.15 -13.88
C MET A 320 1.60 18.06 -13.26
N GLN A 321 1.19 19.21 -12.72
CA GLN A 321 2.07 20.11 -11.95
C GLN A 321 2.34 19.62 -10.53
N ALA A 322 1.41 18.88 -9.96
CA ALA A 322 1.44 18.36 -8.60
C ALA A 322 0.91 16.91 -8.58
N VAL A 323 0.91 16.28 -7.40
CA VAL A 323 0.35 14.93 -7.23
C VAL A 323 -1.16 15.03 -7.13
N LEU A 324 -1.89 14.51 -8.12
CA LEU A 324 -3.35 14.48 -8.08
C LEU A 324 -3.82 13.34 -7.15
N PRO A 325 -4.66 13.60 -6.14
CA PRO A 325 -5.25 12.54 -5.32
C PRO A 325 -6.07 11.56 -6.16
N PHE A 326 -6.08 10.27 -5.81
CA PHE A 326 -6.79 9.23 -6.58
C PHE A 326 -8.29 9.51 -6.76
N GLY A 327 -8.96 10.04 -5.71
CA GLY A 327 -10.36 10.46 -5.80
C GLY A 327 -10.59 11.51 -6.90
N THR A 328 -9.66 12.45 -7.04
CA THR A 328 -9.71 13.46 -8.10
C THR A 328 -9.31 12.90 -9.47
N GLU A 329 -8.34 11.98 -9.54
CA GLU A 329 -7.96 11.29 -10.78
C GLU A 329 -9.14 10.48 -11.37
N ARG A 330 -9.96 9.86 -10.52
CA ARG A 330 -11.21 9.21 -10.92
C ARG A 330 -12.17 10.20 -11.59
N LEU A 331 -12.39 11.36 -10.97
CA LEU A 331 -13.24 12.42 -11.53
C LEU A 331 -12.68 12.95 -12.84
N PHE A 332 -11.39 13.24 -12.89
CA PHE A 332 -10.69 13.67 -14.09
C PHE A 332 -10.91 12.66 -15.23
N THR A 333 -10.57 11.39 -15.01
CA THR A 333 -10.73 10.32 -16.00
C THR A 333 -12.17 10.23 -16.49
N ARG A 334 -13.15 10.16 -15.59
CA ARG A 334 -14.57 10.08 -15.96
C ARG A 334 -14.96 11.20 -16.92
N PHE A 335 -14.83 12.46 -16.50
CA PHE A 335 -15.36 13.59 -17.25
C PHE A 335 -14.52 13.92 -18.49
N PHE A 336 -13.21 13.72 -18.42
CA PHE A 336 -12.32 13.92 -19.55
C PHE A 336 -12.63 12.95 -20.69
N TYR A 337 -12.69 11.64 -20.42
CA TYR A 337 -12.99 10.65 -21.46
C TYR A 337 -14.46 10.70 -21.91
N GLN A 338 -15.39 11.14 -21.06
CA GLN A 338 -16.78 11.43 -21.47
C GLN A 338 -16.81 12.56 -22.50
N GLY A 339 -16.12 13.67 -22.24
CA GLY A 339 -16.00 14.78 -23.18
C GLY A 339 -15.33 14.34 -24.49
N LEU A 340 -14.22 13.62 -24.37
CA LEU A 340 -13.46 13.14 -25.53
C LEU A 340 -14.30 12.22 -26.42
N THR A 341 -15.00 11.23 -25.85
CA THR A 341 -15.84 10.29 -26.60
C THR A 341 -17.15 10.90 -27.09
N ALA A 342 -17.56 12.05 -26.55
CA ALA A 342 -18.66 12.86 -27.06
C ALA A 342 -18.27 13.75 -28.25
N GLY A 343 -17.03 13.66 -28.76
CA GLY A 343 -16.56 14.46 -29.89
C GLY A 343 -16.14 15.87 -29.53
N GLN A 344 -15.99 16.20 -28.25
CA GLN A 344 -15.41 17.47 -27.83
C GLN A 344 -13.93 17.55 -28.20
N SER A 345 -13.44 18.78 -28.35
CA SER A 345 -12.00 19.04 -28.48
C SER A 345 -11.26 18.59 -27.22
N VAL A 346 -9.97 18.28 -27.31
CA VAL A 346 -9.17 17.90 -26.13
C VAL A 346 -9.16 19.02 -25.10
N ALA A 347 -9.10 20.28 -25.56
CA ALA A 347 -9.16 21.45 -24.68
C ALA A 347 -10.51 21.58 -23.94
N GLU A 348 -11.64 21.38 -24.64
CA GLU A 348 -12.96 21.41 -24.01
C GLU A 348 -13.17 20.22 -23.06
N ALA A 349 -12.71 19.02 -23.43
CA ALA A 349 -12.75 17.87 -22.54
C ALA A 349 -11.98 18.10 -21.24
N LEU A 350 -10.79 18.72 -21.31
CA LEU A 350 -10.02 19.11 -20.13
C LEU A 350 -10.75 20.17 -19.30
N ARG A 351 -11.36 21.18 -19.94
CA ARG A 351 -12.15 22.20 -19.25
C ARG A 351 -13.33 21.60 -18.49
N LEU A 352 -14.06 20.67 -19.10
CA LEU A 352 -15.17 19.96 -18.46
C LEU A 352 -14.69 19.15 -17.25
N ALA A 353 -13.53 18.50 -17.36
CA ALA A 353 -12.91 17.81 -16.22
C ALA A 353 -12.54 18.79 -15.10
N ARG A 354 -11.94 19.95 -15.42
CA ARG A 354 -11.63 20.98 -14.42
C ARG A 354 -12.87 21.51 -13.70
N LEU A 355 -13.97 21.73 -14.43
CA LEU A 355 -15.23 22.17 -13.83
C LEU A 355 -15.82 21.11 -12.90
N ALA A 356 -15.74 19.83 -13.29
CA ALA A 356 -16.19 18.73 -12.45
C ALA A 356 -15.35 18.60 -11.17
N ILE A 357 -14.03 18.74 -11.27
CA ILE A 357 -13.13 18.73 -10.11
C ILE A 357 -13.44 19.93 -9.20
N ASN A 358 -13.56 21.13 -9.76
CA ASN A 358 -13.85 22.34 -8.99
C ASN A 358 -15.20 22.29 -8.25
N GLY A 359 -16.17 21.56 -8.79
CA GLY A 359 -17.49 21.40 -8.17
C GLY A 359 -17.60 20.25 -7.16
N ASP A 360 -16.54 19.47 -6.96
CA ASP A 360 -16.52 18.36 -5.99
C ASP A 360 -16.07 18.87 -4.61
N GLU A 361 -16.80 18.49 -3.55
CA GLU A 361 -16.55 18.95 -2.18
C GLU A 361 -15.17 18.52 -1.64
N ASN A 362 -14.67 17.38 -2.11
CA ASN A 362 -13.42 16.76 -1.64
C ASN A 362 -12.22 16.98 -2.56
N SER A 363 -12.41 17.68 -3.69
CA SER A 363 -11.37 17.90 -4.71
C SER A 363 -11.32 19.33 -5.25
N GLY A 364 -12.38 20.12 -5.05
CA GLY A 364 -12.62 21.38 -5.72
C GLY A 364 -12.01 22.59 -5.03
N ASP A 365 -12.72 23.71 -5.04
CA ASP A 365 -12.37 24.88 -4.22
C ASP A 365 -12.70 24.54 -2.75
N PRO A 366 -11.76 24.64 -1.79
CA PRO A 366 -10.47 25.34 -1.81
C PRO A 366 -9.18 24.55 -2.11
N LEU A 367 -9.26 23.26 -2.48
CA LEU A 367 -8.11 22.35 -2.64
C LEU A 367 -7.30 22.50 -3.95
N LEU A 368 -7.78 23.30 -4.91
CA LEU A 368 -7.07 23.66 -6.16
C LEU A 368 -6.70 22.49 -7.09
N ASN A 369 -7.20 21.27 -6.89
CA ASN A 369 -6.80 20.11 -7.70
C ASN A 369 -7.13 20.29 -9.20
N TRP A 370 -8.11 21.14 -9.53
CA TRP A 370 -8.46 21.46 -10.92
C TRP A 370 -7.35 22.19 -11.69
N ALA A 371 -6.45 22.89 -11.00
CA ALA A 371 -5.37 23.66 -11.62
C ALA A 371 -4.16 22.78 -12.00
N VAL A 372 -4.12 21.53 -11.50
CA VAL A 372 -2.99 20.61 -11.64
C VAL A 372 -2.78 20.10 -13.09
N PRO A 373 -3.82 19.63 -13.82
CA PRO A 373 -3.60 19.04 -15.13
C PRO A 373 -3.33 20.10 -16.19
N CYS A 374 -2.24 19.97 -16.94
CA CYS A 374 -1.73 20.95 -17.89
C CYS A 374 -1.68 20.36 -19.30
N LEU A 375 -2.31 21.01 -20.27
CA LEU A 375 -2.30 20.58 -21.67
C LEU A 375 -1.15 21.22 -22.44
N PHE A 376 -0.23 20.39 -22.92
CA PHE A 376 0.88 20.76 -23.79
C PHE A 376 0.56 20.39 -25.25
N VAL A 377 0.91 21.28 -26.19
CA VAL A 377 0.61 21.12 -27.62
C VAL A 377 1.85 21.36 -28.51
N GLY A 378 2.10 20.47 -29.47
CA GLY A 378 3.26 20.49 -30.37
C GLY A 378 3.05 21.26 -31.68
N GLY A 379 2.31 22.37 -31.61
CA GLY A 379 1.95 23.19 -32.79
C GLY A 379 0.77 22.66 -33.62
N SER A 380 0.01 21.69 -33.11
CA SER A 380 -1.34 21.34 -33.62
C SER A 380 -2.43 21.98 -32.77
N ASP A 381 -3.61 22.17 -33.37
CA ASP A 381 -4.82 22.53 -32.63
C ASP A 381 -5.26 21.35 -31.75
N PRO A 382 -5.65 21.59 -30.49
CA PRO A 382 -6.16 20.56 -29.58
C PRO A 382 -7.61 20.17 -29.92
N GLY A 383 -7.86 19.84 -31.20
CA GLY A 383 -9.18 19.53 -31.76
C GLY A 383 -9.76 18.18 -31.33
N ALA A 384 -10.88 17.79 -31.94
CA ALA A 384 -11.55 16.52 -31.65
C ALA A 384 -10.71 15.31 -32.12
N VAL A 385 -10.61 14.29 -31.27
CA VAL A 385 -9.88 13.05 -31.57
C VAL A 385 -10.80 12.00 -32.20
N ILE A 386 -12.06 11.96 -31.78
CA ILE A 386 -13.10 11.08 -32.32
C ILE A 386 -13.98 11.88 -33.29
N ASP A 387 -14.44 11.23 -34.36
CA ASP A 387 -15.46 11.81 -35.23
C ASP A 387 -16.82 11.84 -34.49
N PRO A 388 -17.40 13.03 -34.22
CA PRO A 388 -18.69 13.15 -33.53
C PRO A 388 -19.86 12.54 -34.32
N ASP A 389 -19.75 12.45 -35.65
CA ASP A 389 -20.82 11.97 -36.53
C ASP A 389 -20.76 10.44 -36.76
N ALA A 390 -19.66 9.79 -36.35
CA ALA A 390 -19.45 8.37 -36.58
C ALA A 390 -20.23 7.48 -35.60
N LYS A 391 -20.86 6.41 -36.13
CA LYS A 391 -21.70 5.49 -35.34
C LYS A 391 -20.86 4.43 -34.63
N ALA A 392 -20.97 4.38 -33.30
CA ALA A 392 -20.39 3.33 -32.48
C ALA A 392 -21.10 1.98 -32.65
N ARG A 393 -20.36 0.88 -32.46
CA ARG A 393 -20.88 -0.49 -32.49
C ARG A 393 -20.58 -1.20 -31.17
N PRO A 394 -21.58 -1.38 -30.29
CA PRO A 394 -21.42 -2.14 -29.05
C PRO A 394 -20.91 -3.56 -29.31
N ARG A 395 -20.04 -4.06 -28.45
CA ARG A 395 -19.67 -5.48 -28.40
C ARG A 395 -20.37 -6.13 -27.22
N PRO A 396 -20.88 -7.36 -27.36
CA PRO A 396 -21.44 -8.08 -26.23
C PRO A 396 -20.36 -8.30 -25.16
N ALA A 397 -20.70 -8.02 -23.91
CA ALA A 397 -19.81 -8.27 -22.78
C ALA A 397 -19.57 -9.78 -22.61
N PRO A 398 -18.35 -10.21 -22.24
CA PRO A 398 -18.10 -11.60 -21.90
C PRO A 398 -18.96 -12.02 -20.70
N ARG A 399 -19.49 -13.25 -20.74
CA ARG A 399 -20.35 -13.77 -19.66
C ARG A 399 -19.49 -14.29 -18.50
N LYS A 400 -19.44 -13.53 -17.40
CA LYS A 400 -18.86 -13.99 -16.13
C LYS A 400 -19.76 -15.08 -15.51
N VAL A 401 -19.17 -16.22 -15.15
CA VAL A 401 -19.85 -17.31 -14.43
C VAL A 401 -19.24 -17.39 -13.05
N SER A 402 -19.98 -16.91 -12.06
CA SER A 402 -19.54 -16.91 -10.67
C SER A 402 -20.64 -17.39 -9.73
N ARG A 403 -20.20 -18.05 -8.65
CA ARG A 403 -21.00 -18.46 -7.50
C ARG A 403 -20.25 -18.02 -6.25
N HIS A 404 -20.71 -16.92 -5.68
CA HIS A 404 -20.15 -16.35 -4.45
C HIS A 404 -21.11 -16.66 -3.31
N LEU A 405 -20.74 -17.64 -2.50
CA LEU A 405 -21.51 -18.14 -1.36
C LEU A 405 -20.86 -17.80 0.00
N GLY A 406 -19.80 -16.99 -0.02
CA GLY A 406 -19.16 -16.39 1.16
C GLY A 406 -19.47 -14.90 1.33
N VAL A 407 -18.80 -14.26 2.29
CA VAL A 407 -18.99 -12.84 2.62
C VAL A 407 -18.30 -11.96 1.58
N ARG A 408 -19.07 -11.10 0.90
CA ARG A 408 -18.50 -10.06 0.02
C ARG A 408 -17.94 -8.92 0.83
N GLN A 409 -16.75 -8.45 0.48
CA GLN A 409 -16.09 -7.36 1.19
C GLN A 409 -16.34 -6.00 0.52
N GLY A 410 -16.51 -4.96 1.33
CA GLY A 410 -16.61 -3.58 0.86
C GLY A 410 -15.25 -2.99 0.44
N GLU A 411 -15.25 -1.99 -0.46
CA GLU A 411 -13.99 -1.45 -1.01
C GLU A 411 -13.16 -0.63 -0.01
N LEU A 412 -13.81 0.04 0.95
CA LEU A 412 -13.15 0.96 1.89
C LEU A 412 -12.32 0.24 2.97
N ARG A 413 -12.52 -1.06 3.19
CA ARG A 413 -11.95 -1.81 4.33
C ARG A 413 -10.92 -2.85 3.90
N PHE A 414 -10.30 -2.65 2.75
CA PHE A 414 -9.34 -3.58 2.17
C PHE A 414 -7.96 -2.94 1.97
N ILE A 415 -6.92 -3.65 2.37
CA ILE A 415 -5.51 -3.29 2.14
C ILE A 415 -4.92 -4.33 1.20
N SER A 416 -4.45 -3.87 0.04
CA SER A 416 -4.23 -4.75 -1.12
C SER A 416 -3.13 -5.77 -1.02
N ARG A 417 -2.06 -5.51 -0.23
CA ARG A 417 -0.88 -6.38 -0.16
C ARG A 417 -0.47 -6.86 -1.55
N LEU A 418 -0.03 -5.89 -2.36
CA LEU A 418 0.01 -6.01 -3.83
C LEU A 418 0.80 -7.22 -4.33
N THR A 419 1.86 -7.62 -3.62
CA THR A 419 2.70 -8.77 -3.98
C THR A 419 1.91 -10.07 -3.85
N GLU A 420 1.26 -10.26 -2.71
CA GLU A 420 0.42 -11.39 -2.33
C GLU A 420 -0.76 -11.50 -3.29
N LEU A 421 -1.43 -10.39 -3.56
CA LEU A 421 -2.56 -10.37 -4.48
C LEU A 421 -2.13 -10.67 -5.94
N ARG A 422 -0.98 -10.17 -6.40
CA ARG A 422 -0.43 -10.50 -7.72
C ARG A 422 -0.11 -11.99 -7.86
N GLU A 423 0.53 -12.58 -6.84
CA GLU A 423 0.84 -14.02 -6.84
C GLU A 423 -0.44 -14.86 -6.83
N ALA A 424 -1.41 -14.51 -5.98
CA ALA A 424 -2.69 -15.21 -5.92
C ALA A 424 -3.45 -15.16 -7.26
N VAL A 425 -3.48 -13.99 -7.92
CA VAL A 425 -4.07 -13.83 -9.27
C VAL A 425 -3.34 -14.71 -10.29
N ASP A 426 -2.01 -14.77 -10.27
CA ASP A 426 -1.25 -15.60 -11.22
C ASP A 426 -1.52 -17.10 -11.02
N VAL A 427 -1.62 -17.56 -9.77
CA VAL A 427 -1.96 -18.94 -9.43
C VAL A 427 -3.37 -19.29 -9.90
N LEU A 428 -4.38 -18.50 -9.51
CA LEU A 428 -5.78 -18.80 -9.83
C LEU A 428 -6.13 -18.54 -11.31
N SER A 429 -5.36 -17.71 -12.01
CA SER A 429 -5.45 -17.56 -13.48
C SER A 429 -4.83 -18.72 -14.24
N GLY A 430 -4.04 -19.56 -13.58
CA GLY A 430 -3.29 -20.66 -14.21
C GLY A 430 -2.06 -20.18 -14.99
N ASN A 431 -1.52 -19.00 -14.66
CA ASN A 431 -0.27 -18.48 -15.22
C ASN A 431 0.95 -19.18 -14.62
N THR A 432 0.79 -19.89 -13.50
CA THR A 432 1.83 -20.67 -12.82
C THR A 432 1.53 -22.18 -12.90
N SER A 433 2.51 -23.00 -12.53
CA SER A 433 2.35 -24.45 -12.36
C SER A 433 1.56 -24.86 -11.13
N ALA A 434 1.34 -23.92 -10.20
CA ALA A 434 0.64 -24.17 -8.95
C ALA A 434 -0.82 -24.56 -9.20
N ARG A 435 -1.30 -25.53 -8.42
CA ARG A 435 -2.69 -26.02 -8.44
C ARG A 435 -3.42 -25.73 -7.14
N LEU A 436 -2.67 -25.64 -6.05
CA LEU A 436 -3.16 -25.30 -4.72
C LEU A 436 -2.50 -23.99 -4.27
N LEU A 437 -3.34 -23.04 -3.86
CA LEU A 437 -2.95 -21.82 -3.16
C LEU A 437 -3.39 -21.93 -1.70
N GLN A 438 -2.47 -21.87 -0.75
CA GLN A 438 -2.78 -21.75 0.67
C GLN A 438 -2.56 -20.31 1.13
N VAL A 439 -3.58 -19.65 1.64
CA VAL A 439 -3.46 -18.33 2.29
C VAL A 439 -3.47 -18.57 3.79
N VAL A 440 -2.32 -18.39 4.42
CA VAL A 440 -2.07 -18.72 5.83
C VAL A 440 -1.88 -17.45 6.62
N GLY A 441 -2.58 -17.29 7.74
CA GLY A 441 -2.44 -16.11 8.58
C GLY A 441 -3.35 -16.15 9.80
N MET A 442 -3.03 -15.34 10.80
CA MET A 442 -3.82 -15.22 12.03
C MET A 442 -5.29 -14.83 11.74
N PRO A 443 -6.24 -15.03 12.66
CA PRO A 443 -7.56 -14.44 12.56
C PRO A 443 -7.49 -12.92 12.28
N ALA A 444 -8.49 -12.39 11.57
CA ALA A 444 -8.58 -10.97 11.20
C ALA A 444 -7.38 -10.36 10.41
N THR A 445 -6.50 -11.18 9.81
CA THR A 445 -5.42 -10.71 8.91
C THR A 445 -5.87 -10.40 7.49
N GLY A 446 -7.16 -10.58 7.17
CA GLY A 446 -7.73 -10.28 5.85
C GLY A 446 -7.66 -11.41 4.82
N LYS A 447 -7.51 -12.69 5.24
CA LYS A 447 -7.46 -13.86 4.33
C LYS A 447 -8.67 -13.96 3.40
N THR A 448 -9.87 -13.92 3.96
CA THR A 448 -11.15 -13.91 3.24
C THR A 448 -11.21 -12.75 2.24
N SER A 449 -10.84 -11.55 2.70
CA SER A 449 -10.87 -10.34 1.88
C SER A 449 -9.86 -10.38 0.73
N LEU A 450 -8.68 -10.95 0.94
CA LEU A 450 -7.68 -11.17 -0.11
C LEU A 450 -8.24 -12.09 -1.19
N LEU A 451 -8.80 -13.25 -0.81
CA LEU A 451 -9.30 -14.23 -1.77
C LEU A 451 -10.54 -13.76 -2.54
N ASP A 452 -11.46 -13.06 -1.87
CA ASP A 452 -12.60 -12.42 -2.53
C ASP A 452 -12.10 -11.42 -3.59
N ARG A 453 -11.13 -10.58 -3.22
CA ARG A 453 -10.54 -9.61 -4.15
C ARG A 453 -9.82 -10.25 -5.32
N VAL A 454 -9.09 -11.35 -5.09
CA VAL A 454 -8.41 -12.09 -6.17
C VAL A 454 -9.42 -12.58 -7.20
N LEU A 455 -10.59 -13.11 -6.78
CA LEU A 455 -11.64 -13.55 -7.69
C LEU A 455 -12.24 -12.41 -8.53
N GLU A 456 -12.27 -11.18 -8.01
CA GLU A 456 -12.71 -10.02 -8.79
C GLU A 456 -11.77 -9.69 -9.95
N GLU A 457 -10.47 -9.92 -9.79
CA GLU A 457 -9.41 -9.60 -10.77
C GLU A 457 -9.18 -10.68 -11.83
N LEU A 458 -9.77 -11.87 -11.67
CA LEU A 458 -9.66 -12.94 -12.66
C LEU A 458 -10.37 -12.58 -13.97
N ASP A 459 -9.82 -13.07 -15.09
CA ASP A 459 -10.43 -12.95 -16.41
C ASP A 459 -11.88 -13.49 -16.39
N PRO A 460 -12.85 -12.80 -17.00
CA PRO A 460 -14.24 -13.27 -17.12
C PRO A 460 -14.40 -14.70 -17.66
N ASP A 461 -13.42 -15.20 -18.42
CA ASP A 461 -13.38 -16.53 -18.98
C ASP A 461 -13.17 -17.63 -17.92
N ILE A 462 -12.65 -17.30 -16.74
CA ILE A 462 -12.47 -18.22 -15.61
C ILE A 462 -13.79 -18.35 -14.82
N ALA A 463 -14.24 -19.57 -14.54
CA ALA A 463 -15.39 -19.83 -13.68
C ALA A 463 -15.00 -19.69 -12.20
N GLN A 464 -15.84 -19.09 -11.36
CA GLN A 464 -15.49 -18.75 -9.98
C GLN A 464 -16.44 -19.39 -8.98
N LEU A 465 -15.91 -20.05 -7.95
CA LEU A 465 -16.65 -20.54 -6.79
C LEU A 465 -15.97 -20.09 -5.51
N PHE A 466 -16.70 -19.41 -4.63
CA PHE A 466 -16.27 -19.05 -3.28
C PHE A 466 -17.26 -19.63 -2.28
N ILE A 467 -16.80 -20.45 -1.33
CA ILE A 467 -17.61 -21.06 -0.29
C ILE A 467 -16.78 -21.28 0.98
N SER A 468 -17.38 -21.23 2.17
CA SER A 468 -16.70 -21.59 3.42
C SER A 468 -16.82 -23.09 3.74
N ALA A 469 -15.80 -23.66 4.37
CA ALA A 469 -15.83 -25.02 4.89
C ALA A 469 -16.96 -25.18 5.93
N LYS A 470 -17.21 -24.15 6.76
CA LYS A 470 -18.33 -24.12 7.71
C LYS A 470 -19.67 -24.41 7.03
N ARG A 471 -19.91 -23.83 5.85
CA ARG A 471 -21.14 -24.05 5.07
C ARG A 471 -21.21 -25.45 4.48
N LEU A 472 -20.10 -25.97 3.96
CA LEU A 472 -20.05 -27.33 3.40
C LEU A 472 -20.28 -28.40 4.49
N LEU A 473 -19.68 -28.23 5.66
CA LEU A 473 -19.78 -29.16 6.79
C LEU A 473 -21.13 -29.09 7.52
N ALA A 474 -21.93 -28.04 7.29
CA ALA A 474 -23.29 -27.97 7.79
C ALA A 474 -24.26 -28.91 7.03
N GLU A 475 -23.88 -29.36 5.83
CA GLU A 475 -24.67 -30.29 5.02
C GLU A 475 -24.37 -31.76 5.40
N PRO A 476 -25.38 -32.66 5.31
CA PRO A 476 -25.20 -34.06 5.69
C PRO A 476 -24.26 -34.84 4.76
N GLU A 477 -24.11 -34.42 3.50
CA GLU A 477 -23.16 -34.97 2.52
C GLU A 477 -22.32 -33.82 1.90
N PRO A 478 -21.25 -33.35 2.57
CA PRO A 478 -20.47 -32.18 2.12
C PRO A 478 -19.90 -32.30 0.70
N VAL A 479 -19.40 -33.49 0.33
CA VAL A 479 -18.86 -33.77 -1.01
C VAL A 479 -19.95 -33.66 -2.08
N ARG A 480 -21.18 -34.07 -1.76
CA ARG A 480 -22.31 -34.00 -2.68
C ARG A 480 -22.73 -32.56 -2.96
N GLU A 481 -22.72 -31.71 -1.94
CA GLU A 481 -22.99 -30.27 -2.09
C GLU A 481 -21.91 -29.60 -2.95
N LEU A 482 -20.63 -29.88 -2.69
CA LEU A 482 -19.54 -29.39 -3.53
C LEU A 482 -19.69 -29.83 -4.99
N ALA A 483 -20.07 -31.09 -5.23
CA ALA A 483 -20.34 -31.63 -6.56
C ALA A 483 -21.50 -30.91 -7.27
N CYS A 484 -22.58 -30.59 -6.56
CA CYS A 484 -23.70 -29.80 -7.09
C CYS A 484 -23.24 -28.43 -7.59
N LEU A 485 -22.48 -27.70 -6.75
CA LEU A 485 -21.98 -26.36 -7.07
C LEU A 485 -21.04 -26.38 -8.28
N VAL A 486 -20.12 -27.35 -8.34
CA VAL A 486 -19.20 -27.50 -9.48
C VAL A 486 -19.94 -27.84 -10.77
N LYS A 487 -20.96 -28.70 -10.71
CA LYS A 487 -21.81 -28.98 -11.88
C LYS A 487 -22.46 -27.70 -12.41
N GLU A 488 -23.00 -26.85 -11.54
CA GLU A 488 -23.59 -25.57 -11.97
C GLU A 488 -22.59 -24.64 -12.64
N LEU A 489 -21.33 -24.61 -12.19
CA LEU A 489 -20.28 -23.83 -12.81
C LEU A 489 -20.00 -24.29 -14.24
N ILE A 490 -19.88 -25.61 -14.44
CA ILE A 490 -19.61 -26.21 -15.76
C ILE A 490 -20.78 -25.91 -16.71
N ASP A 491 -22.01 -26.12 -16.24
CA ASP A 491 -23.22 -25.82 -17.01
C ASP A 491 -23.32 -24.32 -17.36
N GLY A 492 -22.93 -23.45 -16.42
CA GLY A 492 -22.89 -22.00 -16.62
C GLY A 492 -21.94 -21.55 -17.72
N LYS A 493 -20.85 -22.29 -17.96
CA LYS A 493 -19.90 -22.08 -19.08
C LYS A 493 -20.38 -22.69 -20.40
N GLY A 494 -21.58 -23.27 -20.44
CA GLY A 494 -22.19 -23.82 -21.65
C GLY A 494 -21.73 -25.23 -22.01
N LEU A 495 -21.00 -25.90 -21.13
CA LEU A 495 -20.67 -27.33 -21.23
C LEU A 495 -21.76 -28.12 -20.51
N ARG A 496 -21.94 -29.41 -20.84
CA ARG A 496 -22.95 -30.25 -20.19
C ARG A 496 -22.26 -31.23 -19.25
N ALA A 497 -22.34 -30.98 -17.95
CA ALA A 497 -21.75 -31.84 -16.94
C ALA A 497 -22.56 -33.13 -16.70
N VAL A 498 -21.89 -34.18 -16.24
CA VAL A 498 -22.53 -35.45 -15.84
C VAL A 498 -23.52 -35.22 -14.67
N PRO A 499 -24.79 -35.65 -14.79
CA PRO A 499 -25.75 -35.56 -13.69
C PRO A 499 -25.47 -36.60 -12.59
N ALA A 500 -25.89 -36.30 -11.35
CA ALA A 500 -25.65 -37.17 -10.18
C ALA A 500 -26.18 -38.61 -10.35
N GLY A 501 -27.33 -38.80 -11.02
CA GLY A 501 -27.90 -40.13 -11.27
C GLY A 501 -28.06 -40.97 -10.00
N ARG A 502 -27.50 -42.20 -10.01
CA ARG A 502 -27.44 -43.13 -8.87
C ARG A 502 -26.01 -43.27 -8.29
N PHE A 503 -25.10 -42.37 -8.63
CA PHE A 503 -23.73 -42.42 -8.15
C PHE A 503 -23.68 -42.07 -6.65
N SER A 504 -22.69 -42.62 -5.93
CA SER A 504 -22.29 -42.08 -4.63
C SER A 504 -21.73 -40.65 -4.82
N ALA A 505 -21.61 -39.90 -3.72
CA ALA A 505 -21.02 -38.56 -3.78
C ALA A 505 -19.60 -38.58 -4.40
N ASP A 506 -18.76 -39.52 -3.97
CA ASP A 506 -17.38 -39.66 -4.45
C ASP A 506 -17.30 -40.08 -5.93
N ASP A 507 -18.10 -41.06 -6.35
CA ASP A 507 -18.13 -41.53 -7.74
C ASP A 507 -18.60 -40.41 -8.68
N TRP A 508 -19.56 -39.60 -8.21
CA TRP A 508 -20.04 -38.46 -8.98
C TRP A 508 -18.98 -37.36 -9.06
N TRP A 509 -18.32 -37.06 -7.95
CA TRP A 509 -17.24 -36.09 -7.88
C TRP A 509 -16.09 -36.43 -8.82
N GLU A 510 -15.63 -37.68 -8.85
CA GLU A 510 -14.56 -38.11 -9.75
C GLU A 510 -14.92 -37.92 -11.23
N ARG A 511 -16.18 -38.14 -11.61
CA ARG A 511 -16.66 -37.91 -12.97
C ARG A 511 -16.71 -36.42 -13.30
N LEU A 512 -17.20 -35.60 -12.37
CA LEU A 512 -17.26 -34.15 -12.52
C LEU A 512 -15.88 -33.52 -12.65
N ILE A 513 -14.86 -33.98 -11.92
CA ILE A 513 -13.48 -33.47 -12.10
C ILE A 513 -12.99 -33.73 -13.53
N GLY A 514 -13.40 -34.86 -14.14
CA GLY A 514 -13.11 -35.15 -15.55
C GLY A 514 -13.66 -34.06 -16.48
N ASP A 515 -14.93 -33.68 -16.29
CA ASP A 515 -15.57 -32.61 -17.06
C ASP A 515 -14.95 -31.24 -16.76
N LEU A 516 -14.64 -30.97 -15.49
CA LEU A 516 -14.00 -29.74 -15.02
C LEU A 516 -12.59 -29.54 -15.60
N GLY A 517 -11.89 -30.61 -15.97
CA GLY A 517 -10.54 -30.55 -16.55
C GLY A 517 -10.45 -29.66 -17.80
N ALA A 518 -11.55 -29.50 -18.55
CA ALA A 518 -11.63 -28.64 -19.73
C ALA A 518 -11.99 -27.17 -19.41
N VAL A 519 -12.41 -26.88 -18.17
CA VAL A 519 -12.91 -25.57 -17.74
C VAL A 519 -11.84 -24.84 -16.93
N PRO A 520 -11.43 -23.62 -17.31
CA PRO A 520 -10.66 -22.77 -16.42
C PRO A 520 -11.55 -22.36 -15.25
N ALA A 521 -11.20 -22.80 -14.04
CA ALA A 521 -12.00 -22.57 -12.84
C ALA A 521 -11.11 -22.24 -11.63
N ALA A 522 -11.56 -21.28 -10.81
CA ALA A 522 -10.99 -20.97 -9.52
C ALA A 522 -12.00 -21.33 -8.43
N ILE A 523 -11.63 -22.26 -7.56
CA ILE A 523 -12.45 -22.73 -6.43
C ILE A 523 -11.75 -22.27 -5.15
N VAL A 524 -12.46 -21.51 -4.32
CA VAL A 524 -11.97 -20.97 -3.05
C VAL A 524 -12.77 -21.57 -1.91
N ILE A 525 -12.06 -22.15 -0.94
CA ILE A 525 -12.60 -22.67 0.31
C ILE A 525 -12.09 -21.82 1.47
N ASP A 526 -12.98 -21.04 2.09
CA ASP A 526 -12.68 -20.27 3.30
C ASP A 526 -12.84 -21.12 4.56
N ASP A 527 -12.34 -20.66 5.71
CA ASP A 527 -12.41 -21.37 7.01
C ASP A 527 -11.85 -22.82 6.95
N ALA A 528 -10.81 -23.05 6.14
CA ALA A 528 -10.30 -24.40 5.89
C ALA A 528 -9.65 -25.05 7.14
N ASP A 529 -9.43 -24.29 8.21
CA ASP A 529 -9.05 -24.81 9.52
C ASP A 529 -10.03 -25.89 10.03
N LEU A 530 -11.31 -25.77 9.70
CA LEU A 530 -12.34 -26.74 10.06
C LEU A 530 -12.15 -28.10 9.37
N LEU A 531 -11.38 -28.14 8.26
CA LEU A 531 -11.04 -29.37 7.56
C LEU A 531 -9.95 -30.17 8.28
N ALA A 532 -9.12 -29.51 9.10
CA ALA A 532 -8.12 -30.18 9.93
C ALA A 532 -8.72 -30.75 11.23
N ALA A 533 -9.91 -30.29 11.64
CA ALA A 533 -10.61 -30.77 12.82
C ALA A 533 -11.26 -32.14 12.58
N ASP A 534 -11.42 -32.94 13.65
CA ASP A 534 -12.17 -34.21 13.65
C ASP A 534 -13.69 -34.02 13.53
N SER A 535 -14.13 -33.14 12.63
CA SER A 535 -15.54 -32.89 12.36
C SER A 535 -16.10 -33.89 11.34
N ALA A 536 -17.38 -34.24 11.47
CA ALA A 536 -18.03 -35.22 10.61
C ALA A 536 -18.03 -34.74 9.14
N GLY A 537 -17.53 -35.58 8.21
CA GLY A 537 -17.44 -35.26 6.78
C GLY A 537 -16.21 -34.45 6.37
N ALA A 538 -15.36 -34.01 7.30
CA ALA A 538 -14.13 -33.26 6.98
C ALA A 538 -13.12 -34.11 6.21
N SER A 539 -12.89 -35.36 6.62
CA SER A 539 -11.99 -36.31 5.94
C SER A 539 -12.40 -36.54 4.49
N ASP A 540 -13.70 -36.67 4.24
CA ASP A 540 -14.25 -36.96 2.92
C ASP A 540 -14.08 -35.75 2.00
N LEU A 541 -14.31 -34.54 2.54
CA LEU A 541 -14.09 -33.29 1.82
C LEU A 541 -12.60 -33.06 1.50
N VAL A 542 -11.69 -33.33 2.45
CA VAL A 542 -10.23 -33.27 2.21
C VAL A 542 -9.84 -34.23 1.08
N ASN A 543 -10.31 -35.47 1.10
CA ASN A 543 -10.06 -36.45 0.04
C ASN A 543 -10.59 -35.98 -1.33
N ALA A 544 -11.78 -35.36 -1.36
CA ALA A 544 -12.35 -34.79 -2.57
C ALA A 544 -11.47 -33.64 -3.13
N LEU A 545 -10.97 -32.75 -2.28
CA LEU A 545 -10.07 -31.65 -2.66
C LEU A 545 -8.69 -32.15 -3.11
N VAL A 546 -8.12 -33.16 -2.46
CA VAL A 546 -6.88 -33.82 -2.90
C VAL A 546 -7.06 -34.44 -4.30
N THR A 547 -8.21 -35.06 -4.56
CA THR A 547 -8.52 -35.64 -5.87
C THR A 547 -8.62 -34.55 -6.97
N LEU A 548 -9.15 -33.37 -6.63
CA LEU A 548 -9.21 -32.22 -7.54
C LEU A 548 -7.82 -31.72 -7.91
N THR A 549 -6.93 -31.50 -6.94
CA THR A 549 -5.59 -30.95 -7.18
C THR A 549 -4.65 -31.96 -7.84
N GLY A 550 -4.81 -33.26 -7.53
CA GLY A 550 -4.01 -34.34 -8.12
C GLY A 550 -4.21 -34.53 -9.63
N ARG A 551 -5.39 -34.19 -10.18
CA ARG A 551 -5.66 -34.32 -11.62
C ARG A 551 -5.09 -33.15 -12.43
N ARG A 552 -4.53 -33.46 -13.60
CA ARG A 552 -4.02 -32.43 -14.53
C ARG A 552 -5.19 -31.73 -15.22
N GLY A 553 -5.59 -30.57 -14.71
CA GLY A 553 -6.68 -29.75 -15.26
C GLY A 553 -6.38 -28.25 -15.22
N ARG A 554 -7.34 -27.46 -15.70
CA ARG A 554 -7.31 -25.99 -15.65
C ARG A 554 -8.00 -25.40 -14.41
N ALA A 555 -8.56 -26.25 -13.55
CA ALA A 555 -9.07 -25.84 -12.25
C ALA A 555 -7.92 -25.54 -11.27
N ARG A 556 -8.12 -24.56 -10.39
CA ARG A 556 -7.21 -24.14 -9.33
C ARG A 556 -7.98 -24.05 -8.02
N LEU A 557 -7.37 -24.53 -6.94
CA LEU A 557 -7.94 -24.53 -5.59
C LEU A 557 -7.21 -23.49 -4.73
N ALA A 558 -7.96 -22.67 -4.01
CA ALA A 558 -7.44 -21.80 -2.96
C ALA A 558 -8.08 -22.17 -1.62
N VAL A 559 -7.31 -22.14 -0.54
CA VAL A 559 -7.79 -22.36 0.82
C VAL A 559 -7.29 -21.26 1.75
N ALA A 560 -8.15 -20.79 2.66
CA ALA A 560 -7.76 -19.88 3.74
C ALA A 560 -7.67 -20.62 5.07
N THR A 561 -6.56 -20.48 5.78
CA THR A 561 -6.31 -21.21 7.04
C THR A 561 -5.36 -20.42 7.95
N THR A 562 -5.29 -20.80 9.22
CA THR A 562 -4.37 -20.26 10.23
C THR A 562 -3.03 -20.99 10.28
N THR A 563 -2.98 -22.24 9.81
CA THR A 563 -1.78 -23.09 9.80
C THR A 563 -1.63 -23.80 8.45
N ASP A 564 -0.45 -24.35 8.16
CA ASP A 564 -0.25 -25.06 6.90
C ASP A 564 -1.07 -26.38 6.90
N LEU A 565 -1.88 -26.59 5.86
CA LEU A 565 -2.74 -27.77 5.72
C LEU A 565 -1.99 -28.88 4.99
N ASP A 566 -1.13 -29.62 5.72
CA ASP A 566 -0.27 -30.67 5.15
C ASP A 566 -1.06 -31.77 4.41
N GLN A 567 -2.27 -32.08 4.86
CA GLN A 567 -3.14 -33.09 4.26
C GLN A 567 -3.43 -32.80 2.77
N LEU A 568 -3.49 -31.53 2.37
CA LEU A 568 -3.73 -31.11 0.99
C LEU A 568 -2.46 -31.03 0.14
N THR A 569 -1.28 -30.96 0.76
CA THR A 569 0.01 -30.76 0.07
C THR A 569 0.77 -32.08 -0.16
N GLN A 570 0.55 -33.11 0.67
CA GLN A 570 1.29 -34.38 0.65
C GLN A 570 1.38 -35.06 -0.73
N SER A 571 0.36 -34.91 -1.58
CA SER A 571 0.30 -35.55 -2.90
C SER A 571 0.86 -34.69 -4.04
N LEU A 572 1.25 -33.45 -3.76
CA LEU A 572 1.65 -32.44 -4.75
C LEU A 572 3.16 -32.19 -4.69
N ARG A 573 3.72 -31.76 -5.83
CA ARG A 573 5.11 -31.28 -5.88
C ARG A 573 5.21 -29.88 -5.27
N PRO A 574 6.40 -29.45 -4.78
CA PRO A 574 6.61 -28.09 -4.32
C PRO A 574 6.22 -27.02 -5.35
N SER A 575 6.47 -27.25 -6.64
CA SER A 575 6.06 -26.36 -7.74
C SER A 575 4.55 -26.34 -8.03
N GLU A 576 3.78 -27.28 -7.47
CA GLU A 576 2.32 -27.38 -7.61
C GLU A 576 1.58 -26.75 -6.41
N VAL A 577 2.30 -26.33 -5.38
CA VAL A 577 1.76 -25.65 -4.19
C VAL A 577 2.34 -24.24 -4.12
N ARG A 578 1.50 -23.27 -3.75
CA ARG A 578 1.93 -21.91 -3.40
C ARG A 578 1.32 -21.54 -2.06
N THR A 579 2.13 -20.96 -1.19
CA THR A 579 1.68 -20.47 0.11
C THR A 579 1.85 -18.97 0.17
N ILE A 580 0.83 -18.26 0.63
CA ILE A 580 0.86 -16.83 0.91
C ILE A 580 0.74 -16.67 2.41
N ARG A 581 1.70 -16.01 3.05
CA ARG A 581 1.65 -15.77 4.50
C ARG A 581 1.23 -14.33 4.78
N LEU A 582 0.10 -14.16 5.46
CA LEU A 582 -0.45 -12.88 5.85
C LEU A 582 -0.18 -12.58 7.32
N GLU A 583 0.41 -11.41 7.58
CA GLU A 583 0.63 -10.90 8.94
C GLU A 583 -0.50 -9.98 9.38
N ALA A 584 -0.45 -9.53 10.64
CA ALA A 584 -1.25 -8.41 11.10
C ALA A 584 -0.95 -7.15 10.27
N LEU A 585 -1.87 -6.17 10.27
CA LEU A 585 -1.59 -4.91 9.59
C LEU A 585 -0.40 -4.20 10.27
N SER A 586 0.49 -3.64 9.46
CA SER A 586 1.58 -2.77 9.91
C SER A 586 1.14 -1.30 9.85
N TRP A 587 1.79 -0.44 10.66
CA TRP A 587 1.53 1.00 10.58
C TRP A 587 1.71 1.57 9.16
N PRO A 588 2.77 1.24 8.40
CA PRO A 588 2.92 1.79 7.04
C PRO A 588 1.80 1.38 6.07
N GLU A 589 1.24 0.17 6.22
CA GLU A 589 0.06 -0.26 5.44
C GLU A 589 -1.18 0.58 5.79
N VAL A 590 -1.42 0.80 7.08
CA VAL A 590 -2.55 1.62 7.55
C VAL A 590 -2.36 3.08 7.17
N TRP A 591 -1.16 3.62 7.28
CA TRP A 591 -0.84 4.97 6.83
C TRP A 591 -1.08 5.15 5.33
N GLN A 592 -0.66 4.19 4.51
CA GLN A 592 -0.93 4.21 3.07
C GLN A 592 -2.44 4.18 2.78
N TRP A 593 -3.20 3.38 3.55
CA TRP A 593 -4.66 3.34 3.47
C TRP A 593 -5.31 4.67 3.91
N ILE A 594 -4.83 5.31 4.99
CA ILE A 594 -5.29 6.63 5.45
C ILE A 594 -5.04 7.67 4.35
N ARG A 595 -3.83 7.74 3.81
CA ARG A 595 -3.47 8.70 2.75
C ARG A 595 -4.38 8.61 1.52
N ARG A 596 -4.88 7.41 1.24
CA ARG A 596 -5.76 7.15 0.10
C ARG A 596 -7.22 7.46 0.40
N ASN A 597 -7.75 6.93 1.51
CA ASN A 597 -9.18 6.90 1.77
C ASN A 597 -9.63 8.05 2.68
N LEU A 598 -8.74 8.60 3.50
CA LEU A 598 -9.02 9.59 4.53
C LEU A 598 -8.09 10.83 4.38
N PRO A 599 -8.15 11.55 3.25
CA PRO A 599 -7.27 12.70 3.00
C PRO A 599 -7.39 13.82 4.03
N THR A 600 -8.51 13.90 4.77
CA THR A 600 -8.67 14.83 5.89
C THR A 600 -7.61 14.62 6.98
N LEU A 601 -7.20 13.37 7.22
CA LEU A 601 -6.19 13.04 8.23
C LEU A 601 -4.76 13.33 7.75
N THR A 602 -4.50 13.44 6.44
CA THR A 602 -3.14 13.73 5.93
C THR A 602 -2.66 15.15 6.20
N ARG A 603 -3.50 15.96 6.86
CA ARG A 603 -3.13 17.27 7.40
C ARG A 603 -2.19 17.16 8.60
N PHE A 604 -2.26 16.05 9.34
CA PHE A 604 -1.36 15.73 10.45
C PHE A 604 -0.15 14.92 9.96
N SER A 605 0.93 14.95 10.71
CA SER A 605 2.14 14.19 10.40
C SER A 605 1.93 12.69 10.62
N GLU A 606 2.68 11.87 9.88
CA GLU A 606 2.67 10.41 10.06
C GLU A 606 3.04 10.01 11.50
N THR A 607 3.97 10.73 12.12
CA THR A 607 4.43 10.51 13.50
C THR A 607 3.38 10.80 14.57
N GLU A 608 2.45 11.71 14.32
CA GLU A 608 1.37 12.00 15.27
C GLU A 608 0.29 10.94 15.18
N LEU A 609 -0.10 10.56 13.96
CA LEU A 609 -1.13 9.54 13.76
C LEU A 609 -0.64 8.14 14.15
N SER A 610 0.66 7.83 13.99
CA SER A 610 1.19 6.51 14.38
C SER A 610 0.95 6.21 15.86
N LYS A 611 0.93 7.24 16.73
CA LYS A 611 0.65 7.11 18.17
C LYS A 611 -0.74 6.54 18.44
N LEU A 612 -1.70 6.86 17.57
CA LEU A 612 -3.09 6.43 17.69
C LEU A 612 -3.31 4.97 17.23
N TYR A 613 -2.30 4.34 16.62
CA TYR A 613 -2.41 3.00 16.03
C TYR A 613 -2.80 1.89 17.02
N GLY A 614 -2.36 2.01 18.28
CA GLY A 614 -2.72 1.07 19.33
C GLY A 614 -4.18 1.20 19.79
N GLU A 615 -4.73 2.41 19.77
CA GLU A 615 -6.09 2.72 20.24
C GLU A 615 -7.14 2.53 19.14
N LEU A 616 -6.83 2.96 17.91
CA LEU A 616 -7.70 2.83 16.74
C LEU A 616 -7.55 1.44 16.11
N ARG A 617 -8.16 0.45 16.77
CA ARG A 617 -8.02 -0.98 16.46
C ARG A 617 -8.63 -1.39 15.11
N HIS A 618 -9.59 -0.63 14.60
CA HIS A 618 -10.30 -0.95 13.36
C HIS A 618 -10.20 0.20 12.35
N LEU A 619 -10.22 -0.13 11.06
CA LEU A 619 -10.20 0.87 9.99
C LEU A 619 -11.43 1.81 10.08
N GLU A 620 -12.55 1.31 10.58
CA GLU A 620 -13.78 2.07 10.84
C GLU A 620 -13.60 3.20 11.86
N LEU A 621 -12.73 3.02 12.85
CA LEU A 621 -12.47 4.07 13.85
C LEU A 621 -11.66 5.22 13.22
N TRP A 622 -10.81 4.92 12.25
CA TRP A 622 -10.10 5.94 11.47
C TRP A 622 -11.07 6.73 10.59
N GLU A 623 -12.06 6.07 9.97
CA GLU A 623 -13.13 6.74 9.21
C GLU A 623 -13.88 7.74 10.09
N GLN A 624 -14.31 7.30 11.29
CA GLN A 624 -15.01 8.15 12.25
C GLN A 624 -14.15 9.32 12.73
N LEU A 625 -12.85 9.11 12.95
CA LEU A 625 -11.92 10.19 13.30
C LEU A 625 -11.80 11.21 12.16
N ALA A 626 -11.70 10.76 10.91
CA ALA A 626 -11.62 11.65 9.76
C ALA A 626 -12.87 12.52 9.61
N ASP A 627 -14.06 11.96 9.85
CA ASP A 627 -15.33 12.69 9.85
C ASP A 627 -15.36 13.77 10.94
N LEU A 628 -14.89 13.46 12.15
CA LEU A 628 -14.82 14.42 13.26
C LEU A 628 -13.83 15.55 12.99
N VAL A 629 -12.63 15.24 12.46
CA VAL A 629 -11.63 16.25 12.07
C VAL A 629 -12.18 17.15 10.96
N GLY A 630 -12.89 16.57 9.98
CA GLY A 630 -13.52 17.33 8.91
C GLY A 630 -14.55 18.33 9.42
N GLN A 631 -15.29 17.98 10.46
CA GLN A 631 -16.30 18.84 11.08
C GLN A 631 -15.69 19.94 11.98
N SER A 632 -14.63 19.63 12.72
CA SER A 632 -14.00 20.60 13.62
C SER A 632 -13.16 21.64 12.87
N ASN A 633 -12.67 21.29 11.68
CA ASN A 633 -11.71 22.08 10.89
C ASN A 633 -10.46 22.48 11.71
N SER A 634 -10.08 21.66 12.71
CA SER A 634 -8.87 21.86 13.49
C SER A 634 -7.63 21.39 12.71
N PHE A 635 -6.54 22.12 12.89
CA PHE A 635 -5.20 21.83 12.35
C PHE A 635 -4.18 21.59 13.47
N ASP A 636 -4.63 21.61 14.72
CA ASP A 636 -3.75 21.45 15.88
C ASP A 636 -3.68 19.98 16.29
N SER A 637 -2.47 19.45 16.41
CA SER A 637 -2.21 18.08 16.86
C SER A 637 -2.73 17.84 18.28
N ASP A 638 -2.80 18.90 19.09
CA ASP A 638 -3.20 18.82 20.50
C ASP A 638 -4.68 18.43 20.68
N ASP A 639 -5.50 18.59 19.64
CA ASP A 639 -6.92 18.22 19.67
C ASP A 639 -7.14 16.73 19.38
N LEU A 640 -6.19 16.03 18.74
CA LEU A 640 -6.34 14.63 18.32
C LEU A 640 -6.68 13.68 19.47
N PRO A 641 -6.01 13.71 20.64
CA PRO A 641 -6.32 12.82 21.75
C PRO A 641 -7.76 12.97 22.26
N ALA A 642 -8.30 14.20 22.25
CA ALA A 642 -9.67 14.48 22.68
C ALA A 642 -10.70 13.95 21.68
N LEU A 643 -10.41 14.01 20.37
CA LEU A 643 -11.26 13.45 19.33
C LEU A 643 -11.23 11.92 19.35
N VAL A 644 -10.06 11.31 19.54
CA VAL A 644 -9.91 9.85 19.63
C VAL A 644 -10.70 9.28 20.81
N LYS A 645 -10.67 9.94 21.98
CA LYS A 645 -11.50 9.53 23.13
C LYS A 645 -13.00 9.51 22.85
N GLN A 646 -13.49 10.29 21.89
CA GLN A 646 -14.91 10.27 21.49
C GLN A 646 -15.26 9.08 20.60
N VAL A 647 -14.27 8.58 19.84
CA VAL A 647 -14.42 7.44 18.92
C VAL A 647 -14.09 6.11 19.59
N ALA A 648 -13.09 6.10 20.48
CA ALA A 648 -12.56 4.91 21.14
C ALA A 648 -13.35 4.45 22.39
N VAL A 649 -14.57 4.97 22.62
CA VAL A 649 -15.41 4.53 23.74
C VAL A 649 -15.77 3.04 23.54
N PRO A 650 -15.54 2.15 24.54
CA PRO A 650 -15.85 0.73 24.39
C PRO A 650 -17.37 0.51 24.20
N PRO A 651 -17.80 -0.59 23.57
CA PRO A 651 -19.22 -0.88 23.34
C PRO A 651 -19.94 -1.20 24.66
N GLY A 652 -20.34 -0.16 25.39
CA GLY A 652 -21.31 -0.22 26.47
C GLY A 652 -22.68 0.14 25.91
N LYS A 653 -23.53 -0.87 25.64
CA LYS A 653 -24.97 -0.77 25.29
C LYS A 653 -25.38 0.55 24.61
N VAL A 654 -25.25 0.60 23.28
CA VAL A 654 -25.91 1.64 22.48
C VAL A 654 -27.43 1.56 22.70
N PRO A 655 -28.11 2.64 23.12
CA PRO A 655 -29.57 2.69 23.08
C PRO A 655 -30.00 2.74 21.62
N ALA A 656 -30.96 1.88 21.25
CA ALA A 656 -31.53 1.84 19.91
C ALA A 656 -32.18 3.19 19.53
N ALA A 657 -31.46 4.03 18.78
CA ALA A 657 -31.95 5.11 17.93
C ALA A 657 -30.77 5.64 17.10
N ALA A 658 -30.82 5.84 15.78
CA ALA A 658 -31.90 5.77 14.82
C ALA A 658 -31.34 5.16 13.53
N ALA A 659 -31.95 4.05 13.09
CA ALA A 659 -31.72 3.51 11.76
C ALA A 659 -32.24 4.51 10.73
N ILE A 660 -31.33 5.22 10.07
CA ILE A 660 -31.59 5.84 8.78
C ILE A 660 -30.54 5.31 7.80
N GLY A 661 -30.89 4.19 7.18
CA GLY A 661 -30.53 3.87 5.80
C GLY A 661 -29.15 3.27 5.53
N SER A 662 -28.97 1.99 5.85
CA SER A 662 -28.28 1.05 4.95
C SER A 662 -28.54 -0.40 5.39
N ASP A 663 -29.57 -1.00 4.80
CA ASP A 663 -29.70 -2.46 4.75
C ASP A 663 -28.54 -3.01 3.90
N PHE A 664 -27.38 -3.29 4.52
CA PHE A 664 -26.25 -3.95 3.88
C PHE A 664 -25.57 -5.02 4.76
N PHE A 665 -26.07 -5.27 5.97
CA PHE A 665 -25.67 -6.40 6.79
C PHE A 665 -26.85 -7.35 6.93
N GLY A 666 -26.78 -8.48 6.24
CA GLY A 666 -27.66 -9.61 6.51
C GLY A 666 -27.33 -10.17 7.90
N THR A 667 -28.12 -9.77 8.89
CA THR A 667 -28.09 -10.34 10.23
C THR A 667 -28.60 -11.78 10.19
N SER A 668 -27.68 -12.74 10.22
CA SER A 668 -27.95 -14.07 10.77
C SER A 668 -27.44 -14.11 12.20
N ALA A 669 -28.13 -13.43 13.11
CA ALA A 669 -27.83 -13.43 14.53
C ALA A 669 -29.05 -13.93 15.31
N GLU A 670 -29.19 -15.25 15.37
CA GLU A 670 -29.89 -16.02 16.41
C GLU A 670 -29.49 -17.48 16.18
N LEU A 671 -28.34 -17.89 16.73
CA LEU A 671 -27.91 -19.30 16.97
C LEU A 671 -26.48 -19.43 17.55
N GLU A 672 -25.78 -18.34 17.87
CA GLU A 672 -24.36 -18.38 18.28
C GLU A 672 -24.09 -18.69 19.77
N SER A 673 -25.09 -19.02 20.60
CA SER A 673 -24.84 -19.23 22.03
C SER A 673 -24.54 -20.67 22.48
N ASP A 674 -24.70 -21.70 21.63
CA ASP A 674 -24.72 -23.09 22.11
C ASP A 674 -23.66 -24.06 21.53
N MET A 675 -22.78 -23.63 20.60
CA MET A 675 -21.81 -24.54 19.95
C MET A 675 -20.34 -24.43 20.39
N GLU A 676 -19.97 -23.49 21.27
CA GLU A 676 -18.57 -23.33 21.72
C GLU A 676 -18.07 -24.39 22.72
N ARG A 677 -18.90 -25.37 23.13
CA ARG A 677 -18.52 -26.34 24.18
C ARG A 677 -18.06 -27.72 23.70
N LEU A 678 -17.94 -27.97 22.40
CA LEU A 678 -17.66 -29.32 21.88
C LEU A 678 -16.68 -29.32 20.71
N CYS A 679 -15.40 -29.00 20.95
CA CYS A 679 -14.26 -29.45 20.14
C CYS A 679 -12.96 -29.31 20.95
N PRO A 680 -12.13 -30.35 21.10
CA PRO A 680 -10.75 -30.17 21.54
C PRO A 680 -9.96 -29.61 20.35
N ALA A 681 -9.67 -28.31 20.37
CA ALA A 681 -9.03 -27.61 19.27
C ALA A 681 -7.53 -27.96 19.17
N THR A 682 -7.11 -28.35 17.97
CA THR A 682 -5.73 -28.24 17.48
C THR A 682 -5.25 -26.80 17.71
N PRO A 683 -4.01 -26.54 18.17
CA PRO A 683 -3.61 -25.19 18.59
C PRO A 683 -3.56 -24.24 17.37
N VAL A 684 -4.59 -23.42 17.24
CA VAL A 684 -4.61 -22.25 16.36
C VAL A 684 -3.53 -21.29 16.85
N LYS A 685 -2.67 -20.79 15.96
CA LYS A 685 -1.67 -19.77 16.33
C LYS A 685 -2.40 -18.57 16.95
N ARG A 686 -2.01 -18.15 18.17
CA ARG A 686 -2.61 -17.04 18.95
C ARG A 686 -1.60 -15.89 19.18
N PRO A 687 -2.06 -14.66 19.49
CA PRO A 687 -1.17 -13.56 19.90
C PRO A 687 -0.21 -14.00 21.01
N LEU A 688 1.01 -13.44 21.06
CA LEU A 688 1.92 -13.75 22.16
C LEU A 688 1.35 -13.21 23.46
N GLN A 689 1.50 -13.92 24.57
CA GLN A 689 1.02 -13.47 25.87
C GLN A 689 2.17 -13.08 26.77
N LEU A 690 2.17 -11.82 27.21
CA LEU A 690 3.18 -11.25 28.10
C LEU A 690 2.58 -11.03 29.48
N ALA A 691 3.16 -11.67 30.49
CA ALA A 691 2.88 -11.45 31.90
C ALA A 691 4.02 -10.62 32.51
N VAL A 692 3.66 -9.57 33.24
CA VAL A 692 4.63 -8.66 33.87
C VAL A 692 4.28 -8.52 35.34
N ALA A 693 5.28 -8.72 36.19
CA ALA A 693 5.20 -8.50 37.61
C ALA A 693 6.19 -7.39 37.95
N GLY A 694 5.68 -6.23 38.44
CA GLY A 694 6.55 -5.12 38.84
C GLY A 694 5.96 -3.83 39.38
N PRO A 695 6.74 -3.02 40.10
CA PRO A 695 6.29 -1.74 40.66
C PRO A 695 6.03 -0.67 39.59
N PHE A 696 6.83 -0.66 38.52
CA PHE A 696 6.70 0.30 37.42
C PHE A 696 5.67 -0.10 36.36
N THR A 697 5.24 -1.35 36.37
CA THR A 697 4.29 -1.89 35.38
C THR A 697 2.87 -1.94 35.92
N ALA A 698 2.73 -1.97 37.25
CA ALA A 698 1.45 -1.93 37.95
C ALA A 698 0.58 -0.75 37.49
N ARG A 699 -0.65 -1.05 37.05
CA ARG A 699 -1.65 -0.09 36.57
C ARG A 699 -1.26 0.71 35.33
N ARG A 700 -0.14 0.38 34.66
CA ARG A 700 0.37 1.08 33.46
C ARG A 700 0.26 0.25 32.17
N ARG A 701 -0.59 -0.79 32.12
CA ARG A 701 -0.72 -1.67 30.93
C ARG A 701 -0.97 -0.94 29.62
N GLN A 702 -1.78 0.10 29.64
CA GLN A 702 -2.09 0.84 28.42
C GLN A 702 -0.86 1.60 27.91
N GLU A 703 -0.11 2.27 28.79
CA GLU A 703 1.16 2.93 28.46
C GLU A 703 2.18 1.93 27.91
N VAL A 704 2.31 0.77 28.56
CA VAL A 704 3.22 -0.31 28.12
C VAL A 704 2.81 -0.86 26.75
N ALA A 705 1.52 -1.09 26.50
CA ALA A 705 1.02 -1.56 25.22
C ALA A 705 1.30 -0.56 24.08
N VAL A 706 1.12 0.74 24.35
CA VAL A 706 1.43 1.81 23.39
C VAL A 706 2.94 1.86 23.12
N ALA A 707 3.78 1.85 24.15
CA ALA A 707 5.23 1.86 24.01
C ALA A 707 5.75 0.65 23.19
N LEU A 708 5.26 -0.55 23.49
CA LEU A 708 5.63 -1.77 22.76
C LEU A 708 5.13 -1.75 21.30
N THR A 709 3.93 -1.21 21.05
CA THR A 709 3.41 -1.05 19.68
C THR A 709 4.29 -0.10 18.87
N GLN A 710 4.75 1.00 19.46
CA GLN A 710 5.64 1.93 18.77
C GLN A 710 7.04 1.34 18.56
N CYS A 711 7.56 0.57 19.52
CA CYS A 711 8.78 -0.21 19.31
C CYS A 711 8.61 -1.17 18.12
N ALA A 712 7.48 -1.86 18.00
CA ALA A 712 7.17 -2.69 16.83
C ALA A 712 7.14 -1.88 15.52
N ILE A 713 6.52 -0.69 15.49
CA ILE A 713 6.48 0.20 14.33
C ILE A 713 7.91 0.61 13.91
N ASN A 714 8.72 1.08 14.86
CA ASN A 714 10.08 1.56 14.61
C ASN A 714 10.99 0.46 14.06
N HIS A 715 10.82 -0.77 14.55
CA HIS A 715 11.55 -1.92 14.05
C HIS A 715 10.86 -2.61 12.86
N GLY A 716 9.73 -2.10 12.37
CA GLY A 716 9.04 -2.64 11.20
C GLY A 716 8.40 -4.02 11.40
N VAL A 717 8.06 -4.39 12.64
CA VAL A 717 7.30 -5.59 12.99
C VAL A 717 5.80 -5.26 12.94
N PRO A 718 4.98 -6.01 12.16
CA PRO A 718 3.56 -5.73 12.03
C PRO A 718 2.75 -6.07 13.27
N GLY A 719 1.57 -5.47 13.36
CA GLY A 719 0.63 -5.68 14.45
C GLY A 719 0.81 -4.69 15.60
N ARG A 720 -0.02 -4.87 16.62
CA ARG A 720 -0.10 -4.01 17.80
C ARG A 720 -0.13 -4.85 19.07
N VAL A 721 0.30 -4.27 20.17
CA VAL A 721 0.17 -4.86 21.50
C VAL A 721 -1.10 -4.32 22.14
N VAL A 722 -1.91 -5.21 22.72
CA VAL A 722 -3.17 -4.84 23.38
C VAL A 722 -3.10 -5.07 24.88
N ALA A 723 -3.67 -4.17 25.67
CA ALA A 723 -3.68 -4.22 27.14
C ALA A 723 -4.76 -5.17 27.73
N GLY A 724 -5.35 -6.06 26.93
CA GLY A 724 -6.43 -6.98 27.31
C GLY A 724 -6.67 -8.05 26.25
N GLU A 725 -7.82 -8.73 26.31
CA GLU A 725 -8.18 -9.78 25.34
C GLU A 725 -8.46 -9.19 23.96
N THR A 726 -7.92 -9.82 22.92
CA THR A 726 -8.31 -9.56 21.53
C THR A 726 -9.76 -9.97 21.27
N GLY A 727 -10.51 -9.08 20.62
CA GLY A 727 -11.86 -9.41 20.13
C GLY A 727 -11.86 -10.43 18.99
N VAL A 728 -13.03 -11.01 18.70
CA VAL A 728 -13.23 -12.07 17.68
C VAL A 728 -12.78 -11.67 16.26
N ASP A 729 -12.74 -10.36 15.96
CA ASP A 729 -12.30 -9.78 14.68
C ASP A 729 -11.05 -8.90 14.80
N GLU A 730 -10.23 -9.11 15.83
CA GLU A 730 -9.00 -8.34 16.06
C GLU A 730 -7.75 -9.19 15.79
N SER A 731 -6.78 -8.59 15.08
CA SER A 731 -5.42 -9.12 15.02
C SER A 731 -4.52 -8.30 15.95
N ALA A 732 -3.83 -9.01 16.86
CA ALA A 732 -2.78 -8.44 17.69
C ALA A 732 -1.47 -9.22 17.53
N LEU A 733 -0.38 -8.49 17.72
CA LEU A 733 0.97 -9.02 17.85
C LEU A 733 1.08 -9.81 19.16
N ALA A 734 0.67 -9.16 20.24
CA ALA A 734 0.74 -9.66 21.59
C ALA A 734 -0.35 -9.07 22.49
N GLU A 735 -0.65 -9.76 23.57
CA GLU A 735 -1.57 -9.38 24.63
C GLU A 735 -0.80 -9.24 25.94
N LEU A 736 -1.04 -8.13 26.66
CA LEU A 736 -0.62 -7.99 28.05
C LEU A 736 -1.68 -8.63 28.94
N LEU A 737 -1.30 -9.71 29.64
CA LEU A 737 -2.22 -10.41 30.54
C LEU A 737 -2.61 -9.50 31.71
N SER A 738 -3.87 -9.61 32.14
CA SER A 738 -4.41 -8.83 33.27
C SER A 738 -3.87 -9.28 34.65
N HIS A 739 -3.03 -10.30 34.70
CA HIS A 739 -2.43 -10.84 35.92
C HIS A 739 -1.22 -9.99 36.31
N GLU A 740 -1.43 -8.82 36.89
CA GLU A 740 -0.35 -8.01 37.47
C GLU A 740 -0.14 -8.41 38.94
N LEU A 741 1.10 -8.76 39.29
CA LEU A 741 1.52 -8.73 40.69
C LEU A 741 1.97 -7.30 41.00
N ALA A 742 1.15 -6.55 41.72
CA ALA A 742 1.45 -5.17 42.09
C ALA A 742 2.41 -5.12 43.29
N PHE A 743 3.63 -4.64 43.07
CA PHE A 743 4.63 -4.38 44.12
C PHE A 743 4.40 -3.05 44.85
N THR A 744 3.19 -2.50 44.78
CA THR A 744 2.88 -1.11 45.16
C THR A 744 3.02 -0.84 46.67
N ASP A 745 2.98 -1.87 47.51
CA ASP A 745 2.90 -1.73 48.97
C ASP A 745 3.94 -2.57 49.76
N GLY A 746 4.99 -3.07 49.10
CA GLY A 746 6.08 -3.84 49.72
C GLY A 746 6.56 -5.03 48.86
N ALA A 747 7.65 -5.69 49.28
CA ALA A 747 8.12 -6.92 48.63
C ALA A 747 7.10 -8.07 48.87
N PRO A 748 6.55 -8.68 47.81
CA PRO A 748 5.59 -9.76 47.95
C PRO A 748 6.23 -10.96 48.63
N SER A 749 5.41 -11.74 49.34
CA SER A 749 5.87 -13.01 49.90
C SER A 749 6.22 -13.99 48.79
N GLU A 750 7.17 -14.88 49.05
CA GLU A 750 7.56 -15.96 48.12
C GLU A 750 6.34 -16.76 47.62
N ARG A 751 5.37 -16.98 48.52
CA ARG A 751 4.13 -17.67 48.20
C ARG A 751 3.28 -16.93 47.17
N GLU A 752 3.19 -15.60 47.26
CA GLU A 752 2.45 -14.79 46.30
C GLU A 752 3.12 -14.80 44.92
N VAL A 753 4.45 -14.71 44.87
CA VAL A 753 5.21 -14.84 43.62
C VAL A 753 5.00 -16.22 43.00
N CYS A 754 5.15 -17.30 43.77
CA CYS A 754 4.99 -18.66 43.26
C CYS A 754 3.57 -18.89 42.71
N LEU A 755 2.54 -18.42 43.43
CA LEU A 755 1.15 -18.50 42.96
C LEU A 755 0.94 -17.72 41.66
N TRP A 756 1.51 -16.52 41.58
CA TRP A 756 1.42 -15.68 40.39
C TRP A 756 2.10 -16.31 39.18
N LEU A 757 3.29 -16.91 39.36
CA LEU A 757 4.02 -17.62 38.30
C LEU A 757 3.21 -18.79 37.74
N GLU A 758 2.60 -19.58 38.63
CA GLU A 758 1.72 -20.68 38.21
C GLU A 758 0.46 -20.16 37.50
N GLU A 759 -0.14 -19.07 37.98
CA GLU A 759 -1.33 -18.47 37.39
C GLU A 759 -1.04 -17.88 36.00
N ALA A 760 0.07 -17.16 35.85
CA ALA A 760 0.57 -16.67 34.57
C ALA A 760 0.81 -17.84 33.59
N GLY A 761 1.39 -18.94 34.07
CA GLY A 761 1.57 -20.15 33.29
C GLY A 761 0.25 -20.78 32.82
N ARG A 762 -0.75 -20.90 33.73
CA ARG A 762 -2.09 -21.41 33.41
C ARG A 762 -2.87 -20.50 32.47
N ALA A 763 -2.71 -19.19 32.60
CA ALA A 763 -3.27 -18.21 31.69
C ALA A 763 -2.64 -18.27 30.28
N GLY A 764 -1.51 -18.96 30.15
CA GLY A 764 -0.83 -19.20 28.89
C GLY A 764 0.25 -18.18 28.55
N ALA A 765 0.87 -17.52 29.52
CA ALA A 765 1.98 -16.60 29.23
C ALA A 765 3.10 -17.30 28.43
N ASP A 766 3.55 -16.66 27.35
CA ASP A 766 4.70 -17.10 26.55
C ASP A 766 5.98 -16.45 27.08
N ILE A 767 5.89 -15.19 27.52
CA ILE A 767 6.96 -14.40 28.13
C ILE A 767 6.51 -13.95 29.52
N ILE A 768 7.37 -14.15 30.52
CA ILE A 768 7.13 -13.77 31.91
C ILE A 768 8.28 -12.87 32.36
N VAL A 769 7.96 -11.66 32.80
CA VAL A 769 8.95 -10.69 33.30
C VAL A 769 8.80 -10.54 34.81
N LEU A 770 9.91 -10.75 35.52
CA LEU A 770 10.05 -10.58 36.96
C LEU A 770 11.06 -9.48 37.23
N ASP A 771 10.61 -8.32 37.69
CA ASP A 771 11.51 -7.16 37.88
C ASP A 771 11.91 -6.89 39.33
N TYR A 772 11.92 -7.92 40.18
CA TYR A 772 12.29 -7.83 41.58
C TYR A 772 13.44 -8.78 41.95
N GLY A 773 14.13 -8.49 43.06
CA GLY A 773 15.29 -9.26 43.51
C GLY A 773 15.28 -9.59 45.00
N ASN A 774 15.61 -10.83 45.33
CA ASN A 774 15.87 -11.32 46.69
C ASN A 774 17.33 -11.78 46.84
N ALA A 775 17.91 -11.61 48.03
CA ALA A 775 19.29 -12.01 48.32
C ALA A 775 19.50 -13.53 48.42
N GLU A 776 18.45 -14.29 48.78
CA GLU A 776 18.53 -15.74 48.95
C GLU A 776 17.72 -16.49 47.88
N PRO A 777 18.26 -17.57 47.29
CA PRO A 777 17.50 -18.43 46.38
C PRO A 777 16.48 -19.26 47.15
N THR A 778 15.36 -19.57 46.50
CA THR A 778 14.38 -20.50 47.03
C THR A 778 14.18 -21.69 46.09
N ASP A 779 14.25 -22.90 46.64
CA ASP A 779 14.12 -24.14 45.85
C ASP A 779 12.75 -24.25 45.17
N THR A 780 11.70 -23.77 45.85
CA THR A 780 10.32 -23.76 45.33
C THR A 780 10.22 -22.90 44.08
N GLN A 781 10.72 -21.66 44.14
CA GLN A 781 10.66 -20.73 43.02
C GLN A 781 11.50 -21.21 41.84
N ASN A 782 12.73 -21.69 42.10
CA ASN A 782 13.59 -22.23 41.05
C ASN A 782 12.96 -23.45 40.34
N THR A 783 12.26 -24.30 41.09
CA THR A 783 11.53 -25.44 40.52
C THR A 783 10.42 -24.97 39.59
N ILE A 784 9.62 -23.98 40.01
CA ILE A 784 8.55 -23.42 39.17
C ILE A 784 9.13 -22.77 37.91
N ILE A 785 10.20 -21.98 38.03
CA ILE A 785 10.86 -21.37 36.85
C ILE A 785 11.36 -22.44 35.88
N ALA A 786 12.01 -23.50 36.39
CA ALA A 786 12.48 -24.61 35.57
C ALA A 786 11.31 -25.35 34.88
N ASP A 787 10.17 -25.49 35.55
CA ASP A 787 8.96 -26.09 34.98
C ASP A 787 8.37 -25.21 33.87
N LEU A 788 8.26 -23.90 34.08
CA LEU A 788 7.79 -22.94 33.08
C LEU A 788 8.67 -22.95 31.83
N VAL A 789 10.00 -22.97 31.98
CA VAL A 789 10.95 -23.01 30.87
C VAL A 789 10.86 -24.35 30.12
N ARG A 790 10.67 -25.47 30.83
CA ARG A 790 10.46 -26.79 30.21
C ARG A 790 9.15 -26.88 29.43
N GLU A 791 8.13 -26.14 29.85
CA GLU A 791 6.88 -25.95 29.11
C GLU A 791 7.02 -25.00 27.92
N GLY A 792 8.22 -24.46 27.66
CA GLY A 792 8.53 -23.65 26.49
C GLY A 792 8.28 -22.15 26.67
N ARG A 793 8.25 -21.65 27.91
CA ARG A 793 8.10 -20.22 28.22
C ARG A 793 9.45 -19.53 28.41
N LEU A 794 9.51 -18.23 28.12
CA LEU A 794 10.68 -17.40 28.38
C LEU A 794 10.50 -16.64 29.69
N VAL A 795 11.34 -16.95 30.70
CA VAL A 795 11.35 -16.22 31.98
C VAL A 795 12.51 -15.23 31.97
N ILE A 796 12.17 -13.95 32.08
CA ILE A 796 13.10 -12.81 32.12
C ILE A 796 13.08 -12.25 33.53
N ALA A 797 14.27 -12.05 34.11
CA ALA A 797 14.37 -11.52 35.46
C ALA A 797 15.47 -10.47 35.59
N SER A 798 15.17 -9.35 36.27
CA SER A 798 16.17 -8.38 36.71
C SER A 798 16.37 -8.45 38.21
N GLY A 799 17.61 -8.16 38.65
CA GLY A 799 17.93 -7.96 40.06
C GLY A 799 18.06 -6.47 40.36
N ASP A 800 17.67 -6.06 41.56
CA ASP A 800 17.72 -4.66 41.99
C ASP A 800 18.87 -4.40 42.99
N HIS A 801 19.67 -3.37 42.72
CA HIS A 801 20.66 -2.73 43.63
C HIS A 801 21.52 -3.62 44.54
N SER A 802 22.22 -4.65 44.03
CA SER A 802 23.15 -5.44 44.87
C SER A 802 24.51 -5.74 44.24
N ASP A 803 25.57 -5.56 45.05
CA ASP A 803 26.92 -6.09 44.79
C ASP A 803 26.97 -7.63 44.87
N GLU A 804 25.85 -8.26 45.19
CA GLU A 804 25.67 -9.70 45.40
C GLU A 804 24.65 -10.29 44.42
N PRO A 805 24.69 -11.61 44.13
CA PRO A 805 23.69 -12.30 43.31
C PRO A 805 22.24 -12.08 43.78
N SER A 806 21.35 -11.76 42.85
CA SER A 806 19.93 -11.51 43.12
C SER A 806 19.03 -12.54 42.43
N PHE A 807 18.11 -13.15 43.18
CA PHE A 807 17.18 -14.18 42.70
C PHE A 807 15.79 -13.57 42.47
N PRO A 808 15.07 -13.92 41.39
CA PRO A 808 15.25 -15.09 40.52
C PRO A 808 16.21 -14.91 39.33
N ALA A 809 16.78 -13.71 39.10
CA ALA A 809 17.70 -13.47 37.97
C ALA A 809 18.90 -14.44 37.97
N TRP A 810 19.44 -14.76 39.15
CA TRP A 810 20.53 -15.72 39.30
C TRP A 810 20.15 -17.20 39.22
N SER A 811 18.88 -17.52 38.96
CA SER A 811 18.50 -18.90 38.63
C SER A 811 19.10 -19.33 37.29
N THR A 812 19.34 -20.64 37.13
CA THR A 812 19.95 -21.19 35.91
C THR A 812 19.05 -21.01 34.68
N ASP A 813 17.74 -21.13 34.87
CA ASP A 813 16.76 -21.15 33.79
C ASP A 813 16.20 -19.76 33.42
N ALA A 814 16.28 -18.77 34.33
CA ALA A 814 15.88 -17.39 34.00
C ALA A 814 16.95 -16.66 33.18
N LEU A 815 16.51 -15.82 32.25
CA LEU A 815 17.36 -14.86 31.54
C LEU A 815 17.60 -13.64 32.43
N ALA A 816 18.82 -13.50 32.95
CA ALA A 816 19.21 -12.42 33.85
C ALA A 816 19.54 -11.14 33.09
N ILE A 817 18.91 -10.03 33.46
CA ILE A 817 19.07 -8.73 32.80
C ILE A 817 19.84 -7.76 33.68
N GLY A 818 20.86 -7.13 33.09
CA GLY A 818 21.55 -5.98 33.66
C GLY A 818 21.24 -4.68 32.93
N ALA A 819 21.63 -3.55 33.50
CA ALA A 819 21.43 -2.23 32.90
C ALA A 819 22.77 -1.61 32.43
N VAL A 820 22.74 -0.84 31.35
CA VAL A 820 23.85 0.04 30.94
C VAL A 820 23.48 1.51 31.10
N GLU A 821 24.46 2.31 31.47
CA GLU A 821 24.35 3.76 31.52
C GLU A 821 24.24 4.36 30.11
N ASP A 822 23.83 5.63 30.02
CA ASP A 822 23.67 6.35 28.75
C ASP A 822 24.97 6.45 27.94
N ASP A 823 26.13 6.39 28.61
CA ASP A 823 27.46 6.37 27.98
C ASP A 823 27.87 4.98 27.46
N GLY A 824 27.02 3.96 27.68
CA GLY A 824 27.22 2.57 27.27
C GLY A 824 28.06 1.74 28.25
N SER A 825 28.45 2.29 29.40
CA SER A 825 29.16 1.55 30.45
C SER A 825 28.22 0.71 31.31
N LEU A 826 28.78 -0.28 32.02
CA LEU A 826 28.02 -1.11 32.95
C LEU A 826 27.68 -0.32 34.22
N THR A 827 26.44 -0.45 34.71
CA THR A 827 26.05 0.15 35.98
C THR A 827 26.76 -0.56 37.14
N HIS A 828 27.07 0.19 38.20
CA HIS A 828 27.58 -0.41 39.45
C HIS A 828 26.52 -1.25 40.18
N GLU A 829 25.24 -1.06 39.87
CA GLU A 829 24.12 -1.76 40.49
C GLU A 829 23.91 -3.18 39.92
N THR A 830 24.46 -3.47 38.73
CA THR A 830 24.39 -4.81 38.11
C THR A 830 25.78 -5.26 37.61
N PRO A 831 26.74 -5.51 38.52
CA PRO A 831 28.08 -5.91 38.12
C PRO A 831 28.07 -7.24 37.37
N TYR A 832 28.99 -7.39 36.40
CA TYR A 832 29.12 -8.62 35.63
C TYR A 832 29.99 -9.65 36.38
N PHE A 833 29.48 -10.86 36.54
CA PHE A 833 30.17 -11.98 37.19
C PHE A 833 30.59 -13.00 36.14
N SER A 834 31.86 -12.93 35.72
CA SER A 834 32.39 -13.70 34.60
C SER A 834 32.42 -15.21 34.81
N ARG A 835 32.53 -15.68 36.05
CA ARG A 835 32.57 -17.11 36.38
C ARG A 835 31.21 -17.78 36.14
N GLU A 836 30.14 -17.06 36.43
CA GLU A 836 28.76 -17.52 36.30
C GLU A 836 28.14 -17.10 34.95
N GLY A 837 28.73 -16.13 34.25
CA GLY A 837 28.22 -15.59 32.99
C GLY A 837 26.92 -14.80 33.16
N LYS A 838 26.75 -14.17 34.34
CA LYS A 838 25.53 -13.47 34.75
C LYS A 838 25.85 -12.00 35.10
N PRO A 839 24.95 -11.05 34.85
CA PRO A 839 23.75 -11.14 34.01
C PRO A 839 24.03 -11.65 32.59
N ASP A 840 23.06 -12.33 31.98
CA ASP A 840 23.19 -12.94 30.67
C ASP A 840 23.32 -11.88 29.57
N ILE A 841 22.57 -10.78 29.72
CA ILE A 841 22.50 -9.68 28.75
C ILE A 841 22.20 -8.35 29.46
N TYR A 842 22.66 -7.26 28.86
CA TYR A 842 22.49 -5.90 29.35
C TYR A 842 21.69 -5.04 28.37
N ALA A 843 20.84 -4.14 28.86
CA ALA A 843 20.01 -3.23 28.07
C ALA A 843 20.03 -1.79 28.67
N PRO A 844 19.60 -0.76 27.92
CA PRO A 844 19.59 0.62 28.42
C PRO A 844 18.83 0.77 29.75
N ARG A 845 19.38 1.56 30.67
CA ARG A 845 18.78 1.83 31.99
C ARG A 845 17.57 2.76 31.90
N THR A 846 17.58 3.71 30.97
CA THR A 846 16.54 4.74 30.81
C THR A 846 15.76 4.52 29.53
N ILE A 847 14.49 4.95 29.53
CA ILE A 847 13.68 4.99 28.31
C ILE A 847 14.18 6.04 27.31
N SER A 848 14.87 7.07 27.79
CA SER A 848 15.47 8.13 26.99
C SER A 848 16.51 7.60 26.01
N GLY A 849 16.54 8.13 24.79
CA GLY A 849 17.40 7.62 23.71
C GLY A 849 17.01 6.25 23.15
N THR A 850 15.93 5.62 23.64
CA THR A 850 15.39 4.38 23.07
C THR A 850 14.27 4.65 22.07
N THR A 851 13.89 3.64 21.30
CA THR A 851 12.73 3.69 20.39
C THR A 851 11.39 3.91 21.11
N CYS A 852 11.36 3.88 22.44
CA CYS A 852 10.17 4.06 23.27
C CYS A 852 10.08 5.47 23.90
N GLU A 853 11.11 6.33 23.75
CA GLU A 853 11.23 7.63 24.43
C GLU A 853 10.10 8.62 24.09
N GLN A 854 9.76 8.80 22.81
CA GLN A 854 8.89 9.89 22.34
C GLN A 854 7.38 9.65 22.57
N ILE A 855 7.04 8.65 23.38
CA ILE A 855 5.76 7.94 23.31
C ILE A 855 5.07 7.86 24.67
N VAL A 856 5.80 8.03 25.77
CA VAL A 856 5.25 8.06 27.13
C VAL A 856 5.13 9.52 27.59
N GLU A 857 4.00 9.91 28.17
CA GLU A 857 3.75 11.28 28.64
C GLU A 857 4.71 11.69 29.79
N GLU A 858 5.24 10.71 30.54
CA GLU A 858 6.23 10.89 31.60
C GLU A 858 7.40 9.88 31.42
N PRO A 859 8.59 10.30 30.94
CA PRO A 859 9.72 9.40 30.67
C PRO A 859 10.47 8.94 31.93
N GLU A 860 9.85 8.98 33.12
CA GLU A 860 10.47 8.63 34.41
C GLU A 860 10.58 7.10 34.65
N MET A 861 10.71 6.28 33.58
CA MET A 861 11.05 4.86 33.69
C MET A 861 12.58 4.69 33.62
N GLU A 862 13.18 4.32 34.76
CA GLU A 862 14.62 4.11 34.92
C GLU A 862 14.91 2.82 35.71
N GLY A 863 16.05 2.18 35.41
CA GLY A 863 16.62 1.10 36.20
C GLY A 863 16.65 -0.25 35.48
N THR A 864 16.98 -1.29 36.24
CA THR A 864 17.05 -2.67 35.71
C THR A 864 15.67 -3.21 35.31
N THR A 865 14.60 -2.64 35.87
CA THR A 865 13.22 -2.88 35.47
C THR A 865 12.94 -2.48 34.01
N PHE A 866 13.32 -1.26 33.62
CA PHE A 866 13.16 -0.82 32.23
C PHE A 866 14.02 -1.69 31.29
N ALA A 867 15.25 -2.02 31.69
CA ALA A 867 16.10 -2.93 30.94
C ALA A 867 15.44 -4.30 30.73
N ALA A 868 14.77 -4.87 31.75
CA ALA A 868 14.04 -6.13 31.62
C ALA A 868 12.85 -6.04 30.67
N LEU A 869 12.06 -4.96 30.74
CA LEU A 869 10.97 -4.70 29.80
C LEU A 869 11.46 -4.50 28.37
N TYR A 870 12.59 -3.82 28.18
CA TYR A 870 13.19 -3.62 26.87
C TYR A 870 13.69 -4.93 26.25
N VAL A 871 14.26 -5.84 27.06
CA VAL A 871 14.63 -7.19 26.60
C VAL A 871 13.39 -8.04 26.33
N ALA A 872 12.32 -7.91 27.13
CA ALA A 872 11.05 -8.57 26.87
C ALA A 872 10.42 -8.09 25.56
N ALA A 873 10.51 -6.78 25.27
CA ALA A 873 10.11 -6.20 23.99
C ALA A 873 10.91 -6.84 22.84
N ALA A 874 12.24 -6.89 22.95
CA ALA A 874 13.09 -7.52 21.93
C ALA A 874 12.73 -8.99 21.70
N ALA A 875 12.56 -9.77 22.76
CA ALA A 875 12.16 -11.17 22.69
C ALA A 875 10.80 -11.34 21.99
N MET A 876 9.83 -10.51 22.35
CA MET A 876 8.49 -10.52 21.76
C MET A 876 8.52 -10.16 20.27
N LEU A 877 9.27 -9.13 19.87
CA LEU A 877 9.39 -8.71 18.47
C LEU A 877 10.09 -9.79 17.62
N VAL A 878 11.16 -10.40 18.14
CA VAL A 878 11.85 -11.51 17.46
C VAL A 878 10.93 -12.72 17.30
N TRP A 879 10.24 -13.12 18.37
CA TRP A 879 9.36 -14.28 18.36
C TRP A 879 8.12 -14.03 17.49
N ALA A 880 7.62 -12.80 17.46
CA ALA A 880 6.55 -12.44 16.56
C ALA A 880 6.96 -12.46 15.09
N THR A 881 8.20 -12.07 14.79
CA THR A 881 8.75 -12.10 13.43
C THR A 881 8.83 -13.55 12.94
N ASP A 882 9.40 -14.46 13.73
CA ASP A 882 9.44 -15.91 13.43
C ASP A 882 8.70 -16.73 14.49
N ARG A 883 7.41 -16.95 14.25
CA ARG A 883 6.51 -17.75 15.10
C ARG A 883 6.83 -19.25 15.13
N ASN A 884 7.83 -19.70 14.38
CA ASN A 884 8.28 -21.10 14.43
C ASN A 884 9.46 -21.28 15.40
N LEU A 885 9.96 -20.20 16.02
CA LEU A 885 10.98 -20.28 17.07
C LEU A 885 10.38 -20.81 18.38
N THR A 886 11.18 -21.60 19.09
CA THR A 886 10.96 -21.94 20.51
C THR A 886 11.51 -20.85 21.43
N ALA A 887 11.02 -20.76 22.68
CA ALA A 887 11.55 -19.80 23.65
C ALA A 887 13.07 -19.91 23.85
N SER A 888 13.62 -21.13 23.82
CA SER A 888 15.07 -21.36 23.91
C SER A 888 15.83 -20.84 22.69
N GLU A 889 15.27 -20.97 21.49
CA GLU A 889 15.84 -20.38 20.28
C GLU A 889 15.78 -18.85 20.30
N VAL A 890 14.69 -18.26 20.81
CA VAL A 890 14.58 -16.81 20.99
C VAL A 890 15.66 -16.31 21.96
N ARG A 891 15.81 -16.97 23.13
CA ARG A 891 16.87 -16.65 24.09
C ARG A 891 18.26 -16.74 23.47
N ALA A 892 18.55 -17.84 22.77
CA ALA A 892 19.86 -18.03 22.12
C ALA A 892 20.13 -16.95 21.08
N LEU A 893 19.13 -16.61 20.27
CA LEU A 893 19.25 -15.59 19.23
C LEU A 893 19.57 -14.21 19.83
N LEU A 894 18.89 -13.79 20.90
CA LEU A 894 19.22 -12.54 21.60
C LEU A 894 20.65 -12.52 22.15
N LEU A 895 21.14 -13.65 22.68
CA LEU A 895 22.47 -13.78 23.26
C LEU A 895 23.59 -13.88 22.21
N ASP A 896 23.30 -14.44 21.04
CA ASP A 896 24.26 -14.63 19.95
C ASP A 896 24.46 -13.36 19.12
N THR A 897 23.44 -12.50 19.04
CA THR A 897 23.52 -11.22 18.33
C THR A 897 23.93 -10.05 19.22
N ALA A 898 24.04 -10.26 20.53
CA ALA A 898 24.44 -9.24 21.48
C ALA A 898 25.88 -8.74 21.21
N VAL A 899 26.08 -7.43 21.38
CA VAL A 899 27.37 -6.75 21.18
C VAL A 899 28.21 -6.88 22.46
N PRO A 900 29.50 -7.28 22.38
CA PRO A 900 30.36 -7.36 23.55
C PRO A 900 30.67 -5.97 24.11
N ILE A 901 30.55 -5.81 25.42
CA ILE A 901 30.91 -4.59 26.17
C ILE A 901 31.96 -4.91 27.24
N PRO A 902 32.96 -4.02 27.47
CA PRO A 902 34.01 -4.27 28.44
C PRO A 902 33.47 -4.36 29.88
N ALA A 903 33.78 -5.46 30.59
CA ALA A 903 33.39 -5.67 31.99
C ALA A 903 34.56 -5.55 32.99
N GLY A 904 35.77 -5.26 32.50
CA GLY A 904 37.01 -5.21 33.28
C GLY A 904 37.87 -6.47 33.12
N ARG A 905 39.18 -6.37 33.45
CA ARG A 905 40.16 -7.49 33.39
C ARG A 905 40.20 -8.33 32.10
N GLY A 906 39.82 -7.76 30.96
CA GLY A 906 39.80 -8.46 29.66
C GLY A 906 38.56 -9.33 29.43
N GLU A 907 37.55 -9.21 30.29
CA GLU A 907 36.26 -9.89 30.18
C GLU A 907 35.23 -8.99 29.48
N SER A 908 34.28 -9.60 28.78
CA SER A 908 33.22 -8.89 28.07
C SER A 908 31.84 -9.39 28.48
N ALA A 909 31.00 -8.47 28.93
CA ALA A 909 29.57 -8.69 29.06
C ALA A 909 28.87 -8.52 27.69
N LYS A 910 27.59 -8.84 27.61
CA LYS A 910 26.79 -8.80 26.37
C LYS A 910 25.73 -7.71 26.44
N ARG A 911 25.74 -6.75 25.52
CA ARG A 911 24.69 -5.74 25.37
C ARG A 911 23.72 -6.14 24.28
N LEU A 912 22.42 -6.06 24.55
CA LEU A 912 21.36 -6.33 23.58
C LEU A 912 21.55 -5.49 22.32
N ASP A 913 21.44 -6.17 21.18
CA ASP A 913 21.29 -5.57 19.86
C ASP A 913 20.01 -6.11 19.22
N MET A 914 18.93 -5.35 19.38
CA MET A 914 17.60 -5.75 18.91
C MET A 914 17.53 -5.81 17.39
N GLU A 915 18.21 -4.91 16.69
CA GLU A 915 18.18 -4.88 15.22
C GLU A 915 18.95 -6.05 14.63
N ALA A 916 20.11 -6.40 15.20
CA ALA A 916 20.85 -7.60 14.82
C ALA A 916 20.05 -8.88 15.08
N ALA A 917 19.30 -8.94 16.19
CA ALA A 917 18.41 -10.07 16.48
C ALA A 917 17.29 -10.19 15.43
N LEU A 918 16.59 -9.09 15.15
CA LEU A 918 15.52 -9.08 14.15
C LEU A 918 16.03 -9.39 12.74
N ASP A 919 17.18 -8.83 12.33
CA ASP A 919 17.83 -9.15 11.06
C ASP A 919 18.17 -10.65 10.96
N ARG A 920 18.70 -11.25 12.05
CA ARG A 920 18.99 -12.68 12.11
C ARG A 920 17.74 -13.54 11.95
N ALA A 921 16.64 -13.18 12.60
CA ALA A 921 15.35 -13.86 12.48
C ALA A 921 14.77 -13.73 11.05
N ARG A 922 14.79 -12.53 10.48
CA ARG A 922 14.34 -12.28 9.10
C ARG A 922 15.15 -13.06 8.06
N ARG A 923 16.48 -13.09 8.20
CA ARG A 923 17.37 -13.91 7.34
C ARG A 923 17.00 -15.39 7.41
N ARG A 924 16.72 -15.92 8.62
CA ARG A 924 16.30 -17.32 8.79
C ARG A 924 14.99 -17.59 8.06
N LEU A 925 14.00 -16.69 8.13
CA LEU A 925 12.72 -16.83 7.42
C LEU A 925 12.89 -16.80 5.90
N ILE A 926 13.67 -15.84 5.37
CA ILE A 926 13.92 -15.74 3.91
C ILE A 926 14.61 -17.00 3.40
N VAL A 927 15.63 -17.50 4.11
CA VAL A 927 16.33 -18.74 3.76
C VAL A 927 15.42 -19.97 3.93
N GLY A 928 14.53 -19.97 4.94
CA GLY A 928 13.57 -21.03 5.18
C GLY A 928 12.46 -21.12 4.12
N ALA A 929 12.01 -19.98 3.59
CA ALA A 929 11.07 -19.91 2.48
C ALA A 929 11.69 -20.42 1.16
N LEU A 930 13.00 -20.21 0.97
CA LEU A 930 13.75 -20.81 -0.12
C LEU A 930 13.94 -22.31 0.15
N GLY A 931 12.92 -23.10 -0.23
CA GLY A 931 12.93 -24.56 -0.15
C GLY A 931 13.94 -25.22 -1.11
N SER A 932 13.52 -26.30 -1.78
CA SER A 932 14.37 -27.02 -2.74
C SER A 932 14.34 -26.44 -4.16
N GLU A 933 13.38 -25.56 -4.46
CA GLU A 933 13.18 -24.96 -5.79
C GLU A 933 13.60 -23.48 -5.82
N ALA A 934 13.84 -22.98 -7.02
CA ALA A 934 14.14 -21.57 -7.25
C ALA A 934 12.86 -20.75 -7.36
N LEU A 935 12.76 -19.67 -6.57
CA LEU A 935 11.59 -18.79 -6.51
C LEU A 935 11.88 -17.45 -7.18
N GLU A 936 10.89 -16.89 -7.87
CA GLU A 936 10.95 -15.49 -8.33
C GLU A 936 10.79 -14.53 -7.13
N LEU A 937 11.22 -13.27 -7.28
CA LEU A 937 11.17 -12.30 -6.18
C LEU A 937 9.76 -12.16 -5.58
N GLY A 938 8.72 -12.03 -6.43
CA GLY A 938 7.33 -11.89 -5.95
C GLY A 938 6.83 -13.14 -5.22
N GLN A 939 7.25 -14.33 -5.66
CA GLN A 939 6.89 -15.61 -5.02
C GLN A 939 7.52 -15.72 -3.64
N LEU A 940 8.82 -15.44 -3.55
CA LEU A 940 9.55 -15.46 -2.28
C LEU A 940 8.94 -14.47 -1.28
N LEU A 941 8.66 -13.25 -1.73
CA LEU A 941 8.07 -12.22 -0.89
C LEU A 941 6.66 -12.60 -0.38
N ALA A 942 5.84 -13.28 -1.20
CA ALA A 942 4.52 -13.73 -0.77
C ALA A 942 4.58 -14.94 0.19
N GLU A 943 5.61 -15.79 0.07
CA GLU A 943 5.84 -16.92 0.99
C GLU A 943 6.43 -16.50 2.33
N THR A 944 7.14 -15.36 2.36
CA THR A 944 7.63 -14.77 3.61
C THR A 944 6.58 -13.87 4.22
N PRO A 945 6.46 -13.85 5.55
CA PRO A 945 5.54 -12.92 6.19
C PRO A 945 6.13 -11.49 6.22
N ILE A 946 7.44 -11.33 5.93
CA ILE A 946 8.17 -10.06 5.96
C ILE A 946 7.79 -9.14 4.79
N ARG A 947 7.54 -7.86 5.11
CA ARG A 947 7.24 -6.82 4.12
C ARG A 947 8.36 -6.62 3.08
N PRO A 948 8.02 -6.32 1.80
CA PRO A 948 9.01 -6.18 0.72
C PRO A 948 10.16 -5.22 1.00
N GLU A 949 9.89 -4.07 1.62
CA GLU A 949 10.89 -3.05 1.92
C GLU A 949 11.97 -3.50 2.93
N LEU A 950 11.68 -4.51 3.76
CA LEU A 950 12.62 -5.11 4.69
C LEU A 950 13.25 -6.38 4.10
N ALA A 951 12.47 -7.19 3.40
CA ALA A 951 12.93 -8.44 2.82
C ALA A 951 13.91 -8.25 1.66
N VAL A 952 13.68 -7.25 0.79
CA VAL A 952 14.51 -7.02 -0.40
C VAL A 952 15.96 -6.67 -0.05
N PRO A 953 16.26 -5.72 0.86
CA PRO A 953 17.64 -5.44 1.27
C PRO A 953 18.34 -6.64 1.91
N ILE A 954 17.64 -7.40 2.76
CA ILE A 954 18.19 -8.59 3.43
C ILE A 954 18.52 -9.68 2.39
N LEU A 955 17.63 -9.90 1.42
CA LEU A 955 17.87 -10.84 0.32
C LEU A 955 19.08 -10.43 -0.52
N ASP A 956 19.19 -9.14 -0.87
CA ASP A 956 20.34 -8.64 -1.65
C ASP A 956 21.66 -8.81 -0.87
N ALA A 957 21.66 -8.62 0.46
CA ALA A 957 22.80 -8.90 1.32
C ALA A 957 23.16 -10.39 1.37
N LEU A 958 22.18 -11.28 1.55
CA LEU A 958 22.38 -12.74 1.53
C LEU A 958 22.96 -13.24 0.20
N VAL A 959 22.52 -12.65 -0.92
CA VAL A 959 23.05 -12.96 -2.25
C VAL A 959 24.48 -12.44 -2.41
N ALA A 960 24.80 -11.26 -1.89
CA ALA A 960 26.15 -10.70 -1.94
C ALA A 960 27.15 -11.48 -1.09
N GLU A 961 26.72 -12.00 0.07
CA GLU A 961 27.51 -12.89 0.93
C GLU A 961 27.77 -14.26 0.27
N GLY A 962 26.86 -14.73 -0.59
CA GLY A 962 27.01 -15.95 -1.40
C GLY A 962 26.92 -17.28 -0.64
N GLY A 963 26.90 -17.24 0.69
CA GLY A 963 26.91 -18.44 1.55
C GLY A 963 25.57 -19.19 1.60
N ALA A 964 24.45 -18.47 1.75
CA ALA A 964 23.13 -19.08 2.01
C ALA A 964 22.19 -19.06 0.80
N VAL A 965 22.22 -17.98 0.01
CA VAL A 965 21.31 -17.76 -1.13
C VAL A 965 22.13 -17.42 -2.36
N ARG A 966 21.73 -17.96 -3.51
CA ARG A 966 22.27 -17.59 -4.81
C ARG A 966 21.19 -17.07 -5.74
N LYS A 967 21.56 -16.07 -6.53
CA LYS A 967 20.72 -15.52 -7.61
C LYS A 967 21.04 -16.21 -8.92
N VAL A 968 20.01 -16.71 -9.59
CA VAL A 968 20.09 -17.38 -10.90
C VAL A 968 19.16 -16.69 -11.88
N VAL A 969 19.59 -16.52 -13.13
CA VAL A 969 18.75 -15.96 -14.18
C VAL A 969 18.31 -17.09 -15.12
N ARG A 970 17.02 -17.43 -15.11
CA ARG A 970 16.41 -18.42 -16.03
C ARG A 970 15.42 -17.69 -16.93
N ASN A 971 15.52 -17.87 -18.25
CA ASN A 971 14.66 -17.20 -19.24
C ASN A 971 14.56 -15.66 -19.11
N GLY A 972 15.62 -15.02 -18.61
CA GLY A 972 15.64 -13.58 -18.37
C GLY A 972 14.81 -13.12 -17.18
N VAL A 973 14.48 -14.03 -16.25
CA VAL A 973 13.85 -13.74 -14.96
C VAL A 973 14.82 -14.11 -13.85
N GLU A 974 14.93 -13.23 -12.86
CA GLU A 974 15.75 -13.44 -11.68
C GLU A 974 15.03 -14.36 -10.70
N GLN A 975 15.68 -15.45 -10.32
CA GLN A 975 15.21 -16.43 -9.36
C GLN A 975 16.24 -16.59 -8.25
N PHE A 976 15.78 -16.96 -7.06
CA PHE A 976 16.59 -17.16 -5.87
C PHE A 976 16.46 -18.60 -5.43
N GLU A 977 17.57 -19.24 -5.10
CA GLU A 977 17.58 -20.61 -4.57
C GLU A 977 18.66 -20.73 -3.49
N ARG A 978 18.48 -21.70 -2.59
CA ARG A 978 19.43 -21.95 -1.50
C ARG A 978 20.76 -22.49 -2.05
N SER A 979 21.89 -21.98 -1.56
CA SER A 979 23.23 -22.39 -2.03
C SER A 979 23.51 -23.89 -1.83
N ASP A 980 22.96 -24.48 -0.76
CA ASP A 980 23.15 -25.90 -0.39
C ASP A 980 22.42 -26.89 -1.32
N SER A 981 21.41 -26.43 -2.07
CA SER A 981 20.55 -27.28 -2.92
C SER A 981 21.26 -27.85 -4.17
N ALA A 982 22.52 -27.47 -4.41
CA ALA A 982 23.30 -27.82 -5.60
C ALA A 982 23.90 -29.24 -5.59
N VAL A 983 23.77 -30.01 -4.51
CA VAL A 983 24.31 -31.37 -4.43
C VAL A 983 23.25 -32.39 -4.88
N THR A 984 22.86 -32.34 -6.15
CA THR A 984 22.40 -33.53 -6.88
C THR A 984 23.03 -33.51 -8.28
N PRO A 985 23.71 -34.59 -8.70
CA PRO A 985 24.47 -34.58 -9.94
C PRO A 985 23.54 -34.58 -11.14
N LYS A 986 23.92 -33.80 -12.16
CA LYS A 986 23.44 -33.96 -13.53
C LYS A 986 23.64 -35.42 -13.94
N TYR A 987 22.56 -36.15 -14.17
CA TYR A 987 22.61 -37.36 -14.98
C TYR A 987 22.63 -36.95 -16.46
N GLU A 988 23.54 -37.62 -17.19
CA GLU A 988 23.82 -37.52 -18.63
C GLU A 988 22.61 -37.68 -19.54
#